data_AF-A0A1Z9QEZ0-F1
#
_entry.id   AF-A0A1Z9QEZ0-F1
#
_cell.length_a   1.000
_cell.length_b   1.000
_cell.length_c   1.000
_cell.angle_alpha   90.00
_cell.angle_beta   90.00
_cell.angle_gamma   90.00
#
_symmetry.space_group_name_H-M   'P 1'
#
loop_
_entity.id
_entity.type
_entity.pdbx_description
1 polymer ?
#
loop_
_entity_poly.entity_id
_entity_poly.type
_entity_poly.pdbx_seq_one_letter_code
_entity_poly.pdbx_strand_id
1 'polypeptide(L)'
;MAGVCIPRTSQAGTTPTPSDSGRSARNSTGATCSPSGSRSNRLESTQCAAISSGMRSVICSMRARSSAVSSRSTIRGASKCSSSNRGSDAATIDSRRRRRCSTRRTPASSTSTITRRNTTTGTTPGRTWATSPTPRRRGRTAWCSRSSTVGPSTPTSTATAGWWWISAPSNGRTDFIPDRRSRCGTNRVQVLLIILAAVVLLPAPEGGFPARLEPLASIGLVLGGMVTLLLVAALNARLLQDRLAGDRPLRQFERAARSLRFVQWAAVGIVAAGVLATGFREAVRGYVGDFLIIDEAVTMAPALFALAAAWWIFHPFEVRARDATLIRRLDEGLPVHAAPSRGAWVAMQFRTQVLILLVPLGLLAVTGELFEALMTRTTFDPPAWIATAVPASVIVPIAILAPAMVVRLLGARPLPEGEVRTTLESMCDRAGVRVRNILLWPTGGRLVNAAVTGFVGRLRWVLLTDGLLETLRREQVMAVMAHELAHARRRHMPWMGVGLVAMSMVLAEAIDPLLAAARSARIDAGGVDAAIIADLWWMDIGATVVVLTGTLLGFGWISRRFERQADAFAAVRMSVDADDRPLDTVSVDGVDAMRSALTAVAGVNGVDLKRFTWRHGSIASRQRHLLELIHRPVDRLPIDRVVRTIEIASVVAIALVVGRWYLSTSSEPSIFEDPGFGTPEIALVGRE
;
A
#
# COMPACT_ATOMS: atom_id res chain seq x y z
N MET A 1 -21.37 -24.13 -41.44
CA MET A 1 -22.57 -23.67 -42.18
C MET A 1 -22.82 -22.24 -41.72
N ALA A 2 -22.46 -21.21 -42.51
CA ALA A 2 -23.13 -20.73 -43.73
C ALA A 2 -24.43 -19.97 -43.39
N GLY A 3 -24.59 -18.67 -43.72
CA GLY A 3 -23.66 -17.71 -44.35
C GLY A 3 -24.35 -16.36 -44.65
N VAL A 4 -23.82 -15.57 -45.61
CA VAL A 4 -24.52 -14.47 -46.34
C VAL A 4 -24.80 -13.18 -45.51
N CYS A 5 -24.56 -11.94 -45.96
CA CYS A 5 -23.83 -11.38 -47.11
C CYS A 5 -23.33 -9.94 -46.84
N ILE A 6 -22.31 -9.48 -47.58
CA ILE A 6 -21.96 -8.05 -47.77
C ILE A 6 -21.51 -7.85 -49.24
N PRO A 7 -21.95 -6.81 -49.97
CA PRO A 7 -21.54 -6.57 -51.35
C PRO A 7 -20.17 -5.86 -51.49
N ARG A 8 -19.42 -6.24 -52.53
CA ARG A 8 -18.34 -5.48 -53.20
C ARG A 8 -18.97 -4.37 -54.08
N THR A 9 -18.30 -3.36 -54.66
CA THR A 9 -16.88 -2.92 -54.81
C THR A 9 -16.91 -1.38 -55.01
N SER A 10 -15.85 -0.56 -54.95
CA SER A 10 -14.66 -0.54 -55.83
C SER A 10 -13.53 0.39 -55.31
N GLN A 11 -12.36 0.33 -55.95
CA GLN A 11 -11.22 1.26 -55.81
C GLN A 11 -11.37 2.42 -56.84
N ALA A 12 -10.61 3.52 -56.88
CA ALA A 12 -9.39 4.00 -56.21
C ALA A 12 -9.50 5.55 -55.97
N GLY A 13 -8.52 6.38 -55.62
CA GLY A 13 -7.07 6.27 -55.41
C GLY A 13 -6.43 7.68 -55.28
N THR A 14 -5.11 7.75 -55.03
CA THR A 14 -4.24 8.96 -55.08
C THR A 14 -4.48 10.16 -54.14
N THR A 15 -3.38 10.60 -53.51
CA THR A 15 -3.11 11.91 -52.86
C THR A 15 -2.69 12.98 -53.91
N PRO A 16 -2.46 14.29 -53.62
CA PRO A 16 -2.15 14.92 -52.32
C PRO A 16 -2.82 16.30 -52.01
N THR A 17 -2.36 16.91 -50.91
CA THR A 17 -2.51 18.33 -50.49
C THR A 17 -1.68 19.30 -51.39
N PRO A 18 -1.79 20.66 -51.34
CA PRO A 18 -2.15 21.49 -50.17
C PRO A 18 -2.93 22.82 -50.41
N SER A 19 -2.92 23.67 -49.36
CA SER A 19 -2.94 25.16 -49.35
C SER A 19 -4.20 25.97 -49.70
N ASP A 20 -4.68 26.67 -48.66
CA ASP A 20 -4.76 28.16 -48.53
C ASP A 20 -6.09 28.92 -48.51
N SER A 21 -6.13 29.93 -47.61
CA SER A 21 -7.14 31.00 -47.44
C SER A 21 -8.61 30.58 -47.12
N GLY A 22 -9.48 31.44 -46.54
CA GLY A 22 -9.27 32.78 -45.99
C GLY A 22 -10.51 33.36 -45.28
N ARG A 23 -10.26 34.26 -44.30
CA ARG A 23 -11.15 35.14 -43.51
C ARG A 23 -12.60 35.42 -44.02
N SER A 24 -13.59 35.32 -43.11
CA SER A 24 -14.45 36.44 -42.61
C SER A 24 -15.58 35.88 -41.71
N ALA A 25 -16.01 36.35 -40.52
CA ALA A 25 -15.87 37.58 -39.72
C ALA A 25 -16.98 38.67 -39.87
N ARG A 26 -18.11 38.51 -39.15
CA ARG A 26 -19.03 39.53 -38.53
C ARG A 26 -20.35 38.85 -38.07
N ASN A 27 -20.79 39.02 -36.82
CA ASN A 27 -21.77 40.02 -36.28
C ASN A 27 -23.24 39.74 -36.70
N SER A 28 -24.29 39.93 -35.89
CA SER A 28 -24.41 40.46 -34.50
C SER A 28 -25.83 40.21 -33.91
N THR A 29 -26.05 40.57 -32.63
CA THR A 29 -27.36 40.87 -31.95
C THR A 29 -28.40 39.73 -31.80
N GLY A 30 -29.23 39.65 -30.74
CA GLY A 30 -29.26 40.40 -29.47
C GLY A 30 -30.67 40.40 -28.80
N ALA A 31 -30.74 40.51 -27.46
CA ALA A 31 -31.95 40.80 -26.64
C ALA A 31 -33.06 39.68 -26.60
N THR A 32 -34.01 39.55 -25.65
CA THR A 32 -34.22 40.08 -24.27
C THR A 32 -35.29 39.27 -23.51
N CYS A 33 -35.21 39.25 -22.16
CA CYS A 33 -36.31 39.16 -21.17
C CYS A 33 -37.19 37.89 -20.97
N SER A 34 -37.61 37.74 -19.70
CA SER A 34 -38.55 36.76 -19.09
C SER A 34 -39.99 37.37 -19.00
N PRO A 35 -41.01 36.86 -18.24
CA PRO A 35 -41.09 35.68 -17.35
C PRO A 35 -42.43 34.88 -17.35
N SER A 36 -42.53 33.93 -16.41
CA SER A 36 -43.76 33.41 -15.75
C SER A 36 -44.62 32.37 -16.49
N GLY A 37 -45.40 31.59 -15.70
CA GLY A 37 -46.36 30.59 -16.18
C GLY A 37 -46.44 29.35 -15.29
N SER A 38 -47.40 29.31 -14.35
CA SER A 38 -47.69 28.13 -13.53
C SER A 38 -49.13 27.67 -13.75
N ARG A 39 -49.36 26.34 -13.80
CA ARG A 39 -50.60 25.67 -13.34
C ARG A 39 -50.53 24.14 -13.48
N SER A 40 -51.45 23.48 -12.79
CA SER A 40 -51.61 22.03 -12.70
C SER A 40 -53.04 21.61 -13.05
N ASN A 41 -53.20 20.53 -13.83
CA ASN A 41 -54.24 19.48 -13.77
C ASN A 41 -54.00 18.54 -14.99
N ARG A 42 -54.04 17.20 -14.92
CA ARG A 42 -54.97 16.22 -14.29
C ARG A 42 -56.10 15.82 -15.27
N LEU A 43 -56.37 14.52 -15.34
CA LEU A 43 -57.30 13.81 -16.23
C LEU A 43 -56.69 13.57 -17.65
N GLU A 44 -56.96 12.47 -18.37
CA GLU A 44 -57.88 11.36 -18.07
C GLU A 44 -57.38 9.97 -18.57
N SER A 45 -58.28 8.99 -18.65
CA SER A 45 -58.11 7.53 -18.81
C SER A 45 -57.83 7.07 -20.28
N THR A 46 -57.84 5.79 -20.73
CA THR A 46 -58.61 4.58 -20.30
C THR A 46 -58.12 3.28 -21.00
N GLN A 47 -58.29 2.10 -20.34
CA GLN A 47 -58.44 0.72 -20.94
C GLN A 47 -57.24 0.17 -21.79
N CYS A 48 -57.06 -1.11 -22.16
CA CYS A 48 -57.56 -2.48 -21.82
C CYS A 48 -56.56 -3.52 -22.44
N ALA A 49 -56.53 -4.86 -22.24
CA ALA A 49 -57.12 -5.86 -21.32
C ALA A 49 -56.22 -7.15 -21.38
N ALA A 50 -55.92 -7.85 -20.27
CA ALA A 50 -56.56 -9.10 -19.77
C ALA A 50 -56.08 -10.46 -20.39
N ILE A 51 -56.48 -11.58 -19.75
CA ILE A 51 -56.11 -13.02 -19.98
C ILE A 51 -54.72 -13.40 -19.40
N SER A 52 -54.47 -14.40 -18.54
CA SER A 52 -55.15 -15.38 -17.66
C SER A 52 -54.04 -16.36 -17.17
N SER A 53 -54.08 -17.18 -16.12
CA SER A 53 -54.90 -17.34 -14.90
C SER A 53 -54.27 -18.41 -13.98
N GLY A 54 -54.43 -18.34 -12.65
CA GLY A 54 -53.95 -19.36 -11.70
C GLY A 54 -53.76 -18.83 -10.26
N MET A 55 -54.81 -18.57 -9.45
CA MET A 55 -55.43 -19.53 -8.49
C MET A 55 -54.44 -20.19 -7.51
N ARG A 56 -54.55 -20.15 -6.16
CA ARG A 56 -55.59 -19.78 -5.14
C ARG A 56 -54.89 -19.17 -3.90
N SER A 57 -55.36 -18.18 -3.12
CA SER A 57 -56.60 -17.99 -2.30
C SER A 57 -56.70 -18.98 -1.11
N VAL A 58 -57.07 -18.67 0.16
CA VAL A 58 -57.64 -17.47 0.86
C VAL A 58 -57.44 -17.68 2.39
N ILE A 59 -56.94 -16.76 3.22
CA ILE A 59 -57.60 -15.67 4.03
C ILE A 59 -58.75 -16.08 4.98
N CYS A 60 -58.65 -15.69 6.27
CA CYS A 60 -59.77 -15.46 7.21
C CYS A 60 -59.27 -14.45 8.29
N SER A 61 -59.83 -13.25 8.52
CA SER A 61 -61.09 -12.87 9.22
C SER A 61 -61.09 -13.16 10.75
N MET A 62 -61.76 -12.41 11.66
CA MET A 62 -62.25 -11.01 11.71
C MET A 62 -62.67 -10.63 13.16
N ARG A 63 -62.71 -9.32 13.50
CA ARG A 63 -63.50 -8.65 14.58
C ARG A 63 -63.88 -9.38 15.91
N ALA A 64 -63.20 -8.96 16.98
CA ALA A 64 -63.72 -8.42 18.27
C ALA A 64 -65.09 -8.86 18.89
N ARG A 65 -65.03 -9.43 20.11
CA ARG A 65 -65.92 -9.33 21.31
C ARG A 65 -65.35 -10.29 22.40
N SER A 66 -65.55 -10.21 23.72
CA SER A 66 -65.79 -9.18 24.75
C SER A 66 -65.96 -9.92 26.10
N SER A 67 -65.23 -9.52 27.15
CA SER A 67 -65.52 -9.68 28.61
C SER A 67 -65.76 -11.04 29.30
N ALA A 68 -64.88 -11.36 30.28
CA ALA A 68 -65.18 -11.96 31.60
C ALA A 68 -64.00 -11.62 32.58
N VAL A 69 -64.19 -10.94 33.72
CA VAL A 69 -64.38 -11.45 35.12
C VAL A 69 -63.15 -12.24 35.63
N SER A 70 -62.47 -11.96 36.77
CA SER A 70 -62.59 -10.99 37.89
C SER A 70 -61.21 -10.93 38.63
N SER A 71 -60.73 -9.87 39.28
CA SER A 71 -61.25 -9.38 40.57
C SER A 71 -60.49 -8.16 41.17
N ARG A 72 -61.23 -7.37 41.99
CA ARG A 72 -60.82 -6.43 43.07
C ARG A 72 -59.74 -5.35 42.75
N SER A 73 -60.08 -4.06 42.58
CA SER A 73 -60.61 -3.04 43.53
C SER A 73 -59.56 -2.49 44.52
N THR A 74 -59.36 -1.19 44.80
CA THR A 74 -59.96 0.12 44.35
C THR A 74 -59.00 1.25 44.85
N ILE A 75 -59.18 2.60 44.76
CA ILE A 75 -60.34 3.49 44.49
C ILE A 75 -59.94 4.78 43.71
N ARG A 76 -60.53 5.95 44.04
CA ARG A 76 -60.33 7.34 43.56
C ARG A 76 -59.04 7.97 44.16
N GLY A 77 -58.52 9.13 43.72
CA GLY A 77 -58.87 10.03 42.60
C GLY A 77 -58.62 11.53 42.92
N ALA A 78 -58.43 12.35 41.87
CA ALA A 78 -58.54 13.83 41.81
C ALA A 78 -57.61 14.76 42.66
N SER A 79 -56.68 15.43 41.94
CA SER A 79 -56.38 16.90 41.97
C SER A 79 -55.85 17.66 43.21
N LYS A 80 -54.71 18.35 42.96
CA LYS A 80 -54.33 19.74 43.34
C LYS A 80 -54.03 20.16 44.80
N CYS A 81 -52.92 20.91 44.93
CA CYS A 81 -52.63 21.98 45.90
C CYS A 81 -52.42 21.57 47.40
N SER A 82 -51.61 22.28 48.20
CA SER A 82 -50.61 23.34 47.94
C SER A 82 -49.66 23.57 49.14
N SER A 83 -48.67 24.44 48.93
CA SER A 83 -48.16 25.46 49.88
C SER A 83 -47.39 25.07 51.16
N SER A 84 -46.15 25.58 51.20
CA SER A 84 -45.40 26.02 52.40
C SER A 84 -44.78 24.93 53.31
N ASN A 85 -43.76 25.20 54.13
CA ASN A 85 -43.06 26.46 54.41
C ASN A 85 -41.56 26.24 54.80
N ARG A 86 -40.88 27.34 55.17
CA ARG A 86 -39.54 27.51 55.82
C ARG A 86 -39.09 26.35 56.74
N GLY A 87 -37.80 26.10 57.00
CA GLY A 87 -36.58 26.88 56.70
C GLY A 87 -35.77 27.23 57.97
N SER A 88 -34.44 27.43 57.82
CA SER A 88 -33.46 27.96 58.80
C SER A 88 -33.11 27.16 60.08
N ASP A 89 -31.82 26.78 60.14
CA ASP A 89 -30.85 27.03 61.23
C ASP A 89 -30.57 26.08 62.42
N ALA A 90 -29.29 26.16 62.83
CA ALA A 90 -28.66 25.88 64.12
C ALA A 90 -28.52 24.42 64.66
N ALA A 91 -27.25 24.00 64.70
CA ALA A 91 -26.71 22.82 65.37
C ALA A 91 -26.88 22.77 66.90
N THR A 92 -26.57 21.61 67.54
CA THR A 92 -25.58 21.46 68.65
C THR A 92 -25.44 20.02 69.23
N ILE A 93 -24.23 19.45 69.12
CA ILE A 93 -23.45 18.56 70.05
C ILE A 93 -24.10 17.40 70.86
N ASP A 94 -23.49 16.19 70.77
CA ASP A 94 -23.05 15.25 71.87
C ASP A 94 -22.26 14.05 71.24
N SER A 95 -21.36 13.22 71.82
CA SER A 95 -20.36 13.27 72.93
C SER A 95 -19.13 12.39 72.58
N ARG A 96 -18.24 12.09 73.56
CA ARG A 96 -17.21 10.99 73.61
C ARG A 96 -15.98 11.21 72.70
N ARG A 97 -14.81 11.73 73.14
CA ARG A 97 -14.07 11.69 74.45
C ARG A 97 -13.53 10.28 74.75
N ARG A 98 -12.27 10.01 75.19
CA ARG A 98 -11.23 10.72 76.00
C ARG A 98 -9.81 10.20 75.56
N ARG A 99 -8.59 10.64 75.94
CA ARG A 99 -7.93 11.90 76.45
C ARG A 99 -6.40 11.61 76.62
N ARG A 100 -5.48 12.39 76.02
CA ARG A 100 -4.06 12.73 76.44
C ARG A 100 -3.40 13.54 75.28
N CYS A 101 -2.85 14.76 75.39
CA CYS A 101 -1.87 15.40 76.31
C CYS A 101 -0.39 15.10 75.95
N SER A 102 0.54 16.08 75.85
CA SER A 102 0.43 17.56 75.94
C SER A 102 1.70 18.35 75.48
N THR A 103 1.57 19.69 75.41
CA THR A 103 2.60 20.75 75.72
C THR A 103 3.85 21.01 74.84
N ARG A 104 3.77 22.12 74.07
CA ARG A 104 4.49 23.42 74.29
C ARG A 104 6.04 23.52 74.19
N ARG A 105 6.57 24.17 73.13
CA ARG A 105 7.53 25.32 73.21
C ARG A 105 7.90 25.97 71.84
N THR A 106 8.29 27.25 71.90
CA THR A 106 9.02 28.10 70.91
C THR A 106 10.54 27.84 70.98
N PRO A 107 11.46 28.36 70.11
CA PRO A 107 11.44 29.53 69.20
C PRO A 107 11.56 29.13 67.70
N ALA A 108 11.51 29.98 66.66
CA ALA A 108 11.91 31.37 66.36
C ALA A 108 13.41 31.60 65.98
N SER A 109 13.59 32.34 64.87
CA SER A 109 14.82 32.96 64.31
C SER A 109 15.80 32.02 63.56
N SER A 110 16.47 32.42 62.46
CA SER A 110 16.46 33.65 61.62
C SER A 110 16.86 33.24 60.17
N THR A 111 17.02 34.03 59.08
CA THR A 111 16.89 35.46 58.67
C THR A 111 16.80 35.39 57.11
N SER A 112 16.07 36.14 56.27
CA SER A 112 15.53 37.53 56.24
C SER A 112 16.62 38.62 56.14
N THR A 113 16.60 39.62 55.24
CA THR A 113 15.65 40.05 54.18
C THR A 113 16.39 40.99 53.18
N ILE A 114 15.72 41.44 52.10
CA ILE A 114 15.93 42.79 51.47
C ILE A 114 17.24 43.02 50.67
N THR A 115 17.36 44.03 49.78
CA THR A 115 16.72 44.17 48.43
C THR A 115 17.50 45.21 47.59
N ARG A 116 17.26 45.19 46.26
CA ARG A 116 17.24 46.36 45.33
C ARG A 116 18.53 47.12 44.94
N ARG A 117 18.65 47.25 43.61
CA ARG A 117 18.89 48.48 42.80
C ARG A 117 20.32 49.02 42.54
N ASN A 118 20.49 49.34 41.23
CA ASN A 118 21.20 50.50 40.66
C ASN A 118 22.75 50.44 40.63
N THR A 119 23.49 51.04 39.66
CA THR A 119 23.10 51.87 38.49
C THR A 119 24.17 51.87 37.38
N THR A 120 23.74 51.84 36.09
CA THR A 120 24.33 52.49 34.88
C THR A 120 25.80 52.33 34.44
N THR A 121 26.03 52.63 33.14
CA THR A 121 27.31 52.79 32.39
C THR A 121 28.10 51.50 32.08
N GLY A 122 28.71 51.35 30.90
CA GLY A 122 28.65 52.19 29.69
C GLY A 122 29.44 51.62 28.48
N THR A 123 29.22 52.23 27.30
CA THR A 123 30.11 52.27 26.10
C THR A 123 30.71 50.99 25.50
N THR A 124 30.15 50.56 24.37
CA THR A 124 30.86 50.10 23.14
C THR A 124 31.66 51.26 22.48
N PRO A 125 32.42 51.09 21.36
CA PRO A 125 32.74 49.90 20.52
C PRO A 125 34.26 49.76 20.14
N GLY A 126 34.62 48.80 19.26
CA GLY A 126 35.70 49.05 18.28
C GLY A 126 36.47 47.86 17.67
N ARG A 127 36.51 47.81 16.32
CA ARG A 127 37.63 47.41 15.40
C ARG A 127 38.37 46.08 15.62
N THR A 128 38.29 45.06 14.73
CA THR A 128 38.81 44.90 13.33
C THR A 128 40.31 44.58 13.22
N TRP A 129 40.72 44.01 12.06
CA TRP A 129 42.02 43.37 11.74
C TRP A 129 42.18 41.98 12.41
N ALA A 130 42.30 40.83 11.73
CA ALA A 130 42.72 40.43 10.37
C ALA A 130 44.25 40.35 10.14
N THR A 131 44.79 39.13 10.18
CA THR A 131 45.91 38.61 9.35
C THR A 131 45.97 37.09 9.45
N SER A 132 46.12 36.39 8.33
CA SER A 132 46.73 35.04 8.30
C SER A 132 48.25 35.18 8.34
N PRO A 133 49.01 34.15 8.79
CA PRO A 133 49.61 33.29 7.76
C PRO A 133 49.76 31.80 8.12
N THR A 134 49.77 30.96 7.09
CA THR A 134 50.39 29.62 7.09
C THR A 134 51.92 29.77 7.01
N PRO A 135 52.78 28.82 7.48
CA PRO A 135 52.90 27.50 6.83
C PRO A 135 53.46 26.33 7.68
N ARG A 136 53.82 25.25 6.95
CA ARG A 136 54.70 24.10 7.27
C ARG A 136 54.07 22.83 7.87
N ARG A 137 54.16 21.77 7.03
CA ARG A 137 54.19 20.36 7.43
C ARG A 137 55.30 20.09 8.46
N ARG A 138 55.01 19.24 9.44
CA ARG A 138 55.84 18.07 9.82
C ARG A 138 54.90 17.01 10.40
N GLY A 139 55.25 15.74 10.27
CA GLY A 139 54.47 14.65 10.86
C GLY A 139 55.36 13.47 11.20
N ARG A 140 54.96 12.71 12.22
CA ARG A 140 55.31 11.30 12.48
C ARG A 140 54.47 10.81 13.67
N THR A 141 54.04 9.54 13.61
CA THR A 141 53.82 8.57 14.71
C THR A 141 53.32 9.07 16.09
N ALA A 142 52.32 8.46 16.74
CA ALA A 142 52.02 7.02 16.76
C ALA A 142 50.59 6.68 17.25
N TRP A 143 50.20 5.43 16.97
CA TRP A 143 49.41 4.50 17.82
C TRP A 143 48.29 5.06 18.72
N CYS A 144 47.06 4.63 18.44
CA CYS A 144 46.15 4.13 19.47
C CYS A 144 45.27 3.01 18.88
N SER A 145 44.96 1.97 19.67
CA SER A 145 44.26 0.77 19.20
C SER A 145 42.97 0.51 19.98
N ARG A 146 41.88 0.16 19.26
CA ARG A 146 40.87 -0.85 19.66
C ARG A 146 39.71 -0.97 18.66
N SER A 147 39.52 -2.20 18.17
CA SER A 147 38.25 -2.89 17.93
C SER A 147 36.93 -2.09 17.90
N SER A 148 36.25 -2.09 16.76
CA SER A 148 34.89 -2.68 16.66
C SER A 148 34.42 -2.80 15.21
N THR A 149 34.52 -4.00 14.65
CA THR A 149 33.86 -4.38 13.39
C THR A 149 32.35 -4.48 13.60
N VAL A 150 31.60 -3.48 13.14
CA VAL A 150 30.13 -3.57 13.05
C VAL A 150 29.77 -4.05 11.65
N GLY A 151 29.48 -5.34 11.51
CA GLY A 151 29.07 -5.94 10.24
C GLY A 151 27.72 -5.39 9.73
N PRO A 152 27.48 -5.42 8.40
CA PRO A 152 26.20 -5.02 7.84
C PRO A 152 25.11 -6.01 8.24
N SER A 153 24.12 -5.56 9.03
CA SER A 153 22.95 -6.39 9.34
C SER A 153 22.03 -6.50 8.11
N THR A 154 21.66 -7.73 7.78
CA THR A 154 20.93 -8.11 6.56
C THR A 154 19.50 -7.56 6.52
N PRO A 155 19.07 -6.92 5.41
CA PRO A 155 17.70 -6.51 5.19
C PRO A 155 16.94 -7.55 4.33
N THR A 156 16.59 -8.69 4.91
CA THR A 156 15.77 -9.71 4.22
C THR A 156 14.33 -9.24 4.04
N SER A 157 13.93 -8.97 2.79
CA SER A 157 12.53 -9.00 2.35
C SER A 157 12.45 -9.19 0.84
N THR A 158 11.87 -10.30 0.40
CA THR A 158 11.69 -10.70 -1.01
C THR A 158 10.72 -9.80 -1.78
N ALA A 159 10.75 -9.90 -3.11
CA ALA A 159 10.05 -8.98 -4.01
C ALA A 159 8.62 -9.42 -4.36
N THR A 160 7.83 -8.45 -4.81
CA THR A 160 6.92 -8.57 -5.97
C THR A 160 6.50 -7.16 -6.38
N ALA A 161 6.49 -6.88 -7.69
CA ALA A 161 6.26 -5.54 -8.22
C ALA A 161 4.79 -5.27 -8.61
N GLY A 162 4.45 -3.99 -8.80
CA GLY A 162 3.14 -3.54 -9.30
C GLY A 162 2.26 -2.85 -8.24
N TRP A 163 1.88 -3.56 -7.18
CA TRP A 163 0.67 -3.23 -6.40
C TRP A 163 0.86 -2.27 -5.21
N TRP A 164 2.11 -2.05 -4.78
CA TRP A 164 2.45 -1.39 -3.51
C TRP A 164 2.23 0.13 -3.43
N TRP A 165 1.79 0.78 -4.51
CA TRP A 165 1.52 2.23 -4.52
C TRP A 165 0.41 2.66 -3.53
N ILE A 166 -0.53 1.76 -3.24
CA ILE A 166 -1.71 2.00 -2.41
C ILE A 166 -1.48 1.64 -0.93
N SER A 167 -0.43 0.88 -0.61
CA SER A 167 -0.31 0.19 0.68
C SER A 167 0.93 0.57 1.48
N ALA A 168 0.80 1.65 2.24
CA ALA A 168 1.59 1.89 3.45
C ALA A 168 0.67 2.20 4.64
N PRO A 169 -0.11 1.23 5.16
CA PRO A 169 -0.96 1.45 6.33
C PRO A 169 -0.12 1.69 7.59
N SER A 170 0.08 2.96 7.94
CA SER A 170 0.59 3.44 9.23
C SER A 170 -0.46 3.18 10.32
N ASN A 171 -0.57 1.92 10.78
CA ASN A 171 -1.49 1.57 11.86
C ASN A 171 -1.11 2.24 13.19
N GLY A 172 -1.94 3.22 13.59
CA GLY A 172 -2.05 3.74 14.96
C GLY A 172 -1.17 4.95 15.29
N ARG A 173 -1.80 6.10 15.60
CA ARG A 173 -1.17 7.19 16.38
C ARG A 173 -0.75 6.59 17.74
N THR A 174 0.54 6.60 18.07
CA THR A 174 1.03 6.36 19.44
C THR A 174 2.06 7.41 19.88
N ASP A 175 1.92 8.64 19.37
CA ASP A 175 2.81 9.76 19.71
C ASP A 175 2.20 10.63 20.80
N PHE A 176 2.68 10.42 22.02
CA PHE A 176 2.56 11.37 23.13
C PHE A 176 3.98 11.76 23.55
N ILE A 177 4.32 13.04 23.28
CA ILE A 177 5.56 13.75 23.67
C ILE A 177 6.84 13.28 22.93
N PRO A 178 7.62 14.21 22.32
CA PRO A 178 8.77 13.88 21.49
C PRO A 178 10.09 13.69 22.27
N ASP A 179 10.15 12.75 23.21
CA ASP A 179 11.46 12.21 23.67
C ASP A 179 11.41 10.73 24.07
N ARG A 180 11.63 9.85 23.07
CA ARG A 180 12.54 8.69 23.09
C ARG A 180 12.44 7.92 21.77
N ARG A 181 13.45 7.08 21.48
CA ARG A 181 13.53 6.30 20.23
C ARG A 181 12.59 5.09 20.19
N SER A 182 11.27 5.31 20.25
CA SER A 182 10.27 4.27 19.98
C SER A 182 10.30 3.89 18.49
N ARG A 183 11.08 2.86 18.13
CA ARG A 183 11.05 2.27 16.78
C ARG A 183 9.73 1.53 16.56
N CYS A 184 8.64 2.28 16.32
CA CYS A 184 7.34 1.69 16.01
C CYS A 184 7.42 0.99 14.63
N GLY A 185 7.58 -0.33 14.69
CA GLY A 185 7.75 -1.20 13.54
C GLY A 185 6.44 -1.34 12.78
N THR A 186 6.40 -0.84 11.55
CA THR A 186 5.27 -0.96 10.62
C THR A 186 4.81 -2.42 10.54
N ASN A 187 3.52 -2.68 10.75
CA ASN A 187 2.95 -4.03 10.62
C ASN A 187 2.88 -4.44 9.13
N ARG A 188 4.00 -4.94 8.59
CA ARG A 188 4.12 -5.38 7.19
C ARG A 188 3.56 -6.78 6.96
N VAL A 189 2.26 -6.98 7.22
CA VAL A 189 1.59 -8.26 6.91
C VAL A 189 1.69 -8.59 5.42
N GLN A 190 1.69 -7.60 4.54
CA GLN A 190 1.92 -7.81 3.11
C GLN A 190 3.32 -8.37 2.79
N VAL A 191 4.35 -8.13 3.62
CA VAL A 191 5.66 -8.82 3.46
C VAL A 191 5.58 -10.26 3.96
N LEU A 192 4.86 -10.50 5.07
CA LEU A 192 4.57 -11.85 5.54
C LEU A 192 3.79 -12.68 4.51
N LEU A 193 2.87 -12.06 3.78
CA LEU A 193 2.11 -12.69 2.70
C LEU A 193 2.94 -12.93 1.44
N ILE A 194 3.89 -12.05 1.09
CA ILE A 194 4.88 -12.35 0.03
C ILE A 194 5.72 -13.55 0.43
N ILE A 195 6.22 -13.61 1.67
CA ILE A 195 7.01 -14.76 2.17
C ILE A 195 6.16 -16.04 2.14
N LEU A 196 4.92 -15.99 2.63
CA LEU A 196 3.99 -17.12 2.62
C LEU A 196 3.75 -17.64 1.20
N ALA A 197 3.36 -16.75 0.27
CA ALA A 197 3.09 -17.14 -1.11
C ALA A 197 4.34 -17.64 -1.82
N ALA A 198 5.51 -16.99 -1.64
CA ALA A 198 6.76 -17.40 -2.28
C ALA A 198 7.31 -18.74 -1.76
N VAL A 199 7.00 -19.15 -0.52
CA VAL A 199 7.34 -20.48 0.01
C VAL A 199 6.36 -21.54 -0.46
N VAL A 200 5.06 -21.22 -0.53
CA VAL A 200 4.02 -22.17 -0.96
C VAL A 200 4.06 -22.42 -2.49
N LEU A 201 4.37 -21.40 -3.29
CA LEU A 201 4.57 -21.48 -4.74
C LEU A 201 5.99 -21.91 -5.14
N LEU A 202 6.84 -22.34 -4.20
CA LEU A 202 8.20 -22.80 -4.52
C LEU A 202 8.13 -24.19 -5.19
N PRO A 203 8.68 -24.39 -6.42
CA PRO A 203 8.72 -25.73 -7.00
C PRO A 203 9.50 -26.68 -6.08
N ALA A 204 8.96 -27.86 -5.83
CA ALA A 204 9.70 -28.90 -5.12
C ALA A 204 10.86 -29.40 -6.00
N PRO A 205 12.02 -29.74 -5.42
CA PRO A 205 13.06 -30.45 -6.17
C PRO A 205 12.56 -31.84 -6.56
N GLU A 206 13.15 -32.45 -7.59
CA GLU A 206 12.88 -33.85 -7.92
C GLU A 206 13.30 -34.77 -6.75
N GLY A 207 12.46 -35.75 -6.40
CA GLY A 207 12.56 -36.48 -5.13
C GLY A 207 12.01 -35.73 -3.89
N GLY A 208 11.85 -34.41 -3.96
CA GLY A 208 11.24 -33.55 -2.94
C GLY A 208 12.11 -33.32 -1.69
N PHE A 209 11.56 -32.62 -0.70
CA PHE A 209 12.32 -32.23 0.50
C PHE A 209 12.78 -33.45 1.33
N PRO A 210 14.02 -33.42 1.86
CA PRO A 210 14.65 -34.59 2.51
C PRO A 210 14.07 -34.97 3.88
N ALA A 211 13.16 -34.15 4.43
CA ALA A 211 12.42 -34.43 5.65
C ALA A 211 10.92 -34.40 5.34
N ARG A 212 10.32 -35.58 5.15
CA ARG A 212 8.87 -35.76 5.05
C ARG A 212 8.38 -36.44 6.32
N LEU A 213 7.39 -35.84 6.98
CA LEU A 213 6.59 -36.55 7.98
C LEU A 213 5.43 -37.26 7.29
N GLU A 214 4.84 -38.27 7.96
CA GLU A 214 3.55 -38.82 7.57
C GLU A 214 2.52 -37.69 7.34
N PRO A 215 1.68 -37.73 6.28
CA PRO A 215 0.82 -36.61 5.91
C PRO A 215 -0.04 -36.07 7.06
N LEU A 216 -0.66 -36.98 7.83
CA LEU A 216 -1.46 -36.63 9.02
C LEU A 216 -0.62 -36.01 10.15
N ALA A 217 0.63 -36.45 10.34
CA ALA A 217 1.54 -35.86 11.33
C ALA A 217 2.00 -34.46 10.91
N SER A 218 2.30 -34.26 9.61
CA SER A 218 2.65 -32.96 9.03
C SER A 218 1.51 -31.94 9.20
N ILE A 219 0.29 -32.33 8.82
CA ILE A 219 -0.92 -31.51 8.99
C ILE A 219 -1.23 -31.26 10.46
N GLY A 220 -1.15 -32.30 11.30
CA GLY A 220 -1.38 -32.21 12.75
C GLY A 220 -0.40 -31.27 13.46
N LEU A 221 0.87 -31.26 13.07
CA LEU A 221 1.90 -30.35 13.60
C LEU A 221 1.59 -28.89 13.26
N VAL A 222 1.26 -28.59 11.99
CA VAL A 222 0.93 -27.23 11.53
C VAL A 222 -0.34 -26.71 12.21
N LEU A 223 -1.42 -27.51 12.24
CA LEU A 223 -2.68 -27.11 12.86
C LEU A 223 -2.57 -27.00 14.39
N GLY A 224 -1.89 -27.95 15.05
CA GLY A 224 -1.63 -27.91 16.50
C GLY A 224 -0.77 -26.71 16.91
N GLY A 225 0.24 -26.36 16.11
CA GLY A 225 1.04 -25.15 16.26
C GLY A 225 0.21 -23.88 16.16
N MET A 226 -0.70 -23.80 15.19
CA MET A 226 -1.64 -22.67 15.04
C MET A 226 -2.61 -22.53 16.21
N VAL A 227 -3.23 -23.63 16.66
CA VAL A 227 -4.13 -23.62 17.82
C VAL A 227 -3.38 -23.15 19.07
N THR A 228 -2.19 -23.69 19.33
CA THR A 228 -1.35 -23.32 20.48
C THR A 228 -0.97 -21.83 20.42
N LEU A 229 -0.54 -21.33 19.25
CA LEU A 229 -0.20 -19.93 19.02
C LEU A 229 -1.39 -19.00 19.30
N LEU A 230 -2.59 -19.34 18.84
CA LEU A 230 -3.80 -18.54 19.03
C LEU A 230 -4.32 -18.57 20.47
N LEU A 231 -4.22 -19.70 21.17
CA LEU A 231 -4.54 -19.79 22.60
C LEU A 231 -3.60 -18.93 23.45
N VAL A 232 -2.28 -19.00 23.21
CA VAL A 232 -1.29 -18.16 23.88
C VAL A 232 -1.50 -16.67 23.55
N ALA A 233 -1.83 -16.35 22.29
CA ALA A 233 -2.18 -14.99 21.87
C ALA A 233 -3.41 -14.46 22.62
N ALA A 234 -4.48 -15.26 22.73
CA ALA A 234 -5.70 -14.88 23.43
C ALA A 234 -5.48 -14.69 24.94
N LEU A 235 -4.70 -15.56 25.58
CA LEU A 235 -4.33 -15.43 26.99
C LEU A 235 -3.50 -14.16 27.25
N ASN A 236 -2.44 -13.93 26.46
CA ASN A 236 -1.62 -12.72 26.58
C ASN A 236 -2.44 -11.44 26.31
N ALA A 237 -3.36 -11.48 25.33
CA ALA A 237 -4.25 -10.36 25.05
C ALA A 237 -5.20 -10.05 26.23
N ARG A 238 -5.73 -11.05 26.94
CA ARG A 238 -6.53 -10.83 28.17
C ARG A 238 -5.67 -10.20 29.27
N LEU A 239 -4.53 -10.82 29.60
CA LEU A 239 -3.61 -10.33 30.63
C LEU A 239 -3.09 -8.90 30.37
N LEU A 240 -2.97 -8.48 29.11
CA LEU A 240 -2.62 -7.11 28.72
C LEU A 240 -3.82 -6.14 28.75
N GLN A 241 -5.06 -6.62 28.63
CA GLN A 241 -6.28 -5.82 28.79
C GLN A 241 -6.60 -5.53 30.26
N ASP A 242 -6.39 -6.49 31.15
CA ASP A 242 -6.58 -6.28 32.60
C ASP A 242 -5.57 -5.24 33.12
N ARG A 243 -4.32 -5.34 32.65
CA ARG A 243 -3.22 -4.42 32.97
C ARG A 243 -3.31 -3.03 32.32
N LEU A 244 -4.32 -2.75 31.49
CA LEU A 244 -4.58 -1.42 30.93
C LEU A 244 -5.29 -0.48 31.90
N ALA A 245 -5.88 -1.00 32.98
CA ALA A 245 -6.53 -0.20 34.02
C ALA A 245 -5.56 0.41 35.06
N GLY A 246 -4.26 0.10 34.99
CA GLY A 246 -3.22 0.61 35.90
C GLY A 246 -2.26 1.63 35.26
N ASP A 247 -1.40 2.22 36.09
CA ASP A 247 -0.62 3.48 35.91
C ASP A 247 0.22 3.67 34.62
N ARG A 248 0.31 2.68 33.73
CA ARG A 248 1.24 2.70 32.57
C ARG A 248 0.61 2.16 31.27
N PRO A 249 -0.53 2.71 30.81
CA PRO A 249 -1.26 2.18 29.65
C PRO A 249 -0.42 2.16 28.36
N LEU A 250 0.39 3.20 28.10
CA LEU A 250 1.27 3.31 26.93
C LEU A 250 2.17 2.07 26.74
N ARG A 251 2.78 1.56 27.81
CA ARG A 251 3.66 0.38 27.76
C ARG A 251 2.89 -0.90 27.45
N GLN A 252 1.60 -0.97 27.76
CA GLN A 252 0.76 -2.12 27.41
C GLN A 252 0.33 -2.08 25.94
N PHE A 253 0.03 -0.89 25.38
CA PHE A 253 -0.19 -0.75 23.94
C PHE A 253 1.05 -1.16 23.12
N GLU A 254 2.26 -0.74 23.52
CA GLU A 254 3.51 -1.19 22.89
C GLU A 254 3.73 -2.71 22.99
N ARG A 255 3.28 -3.34 24.07
CA ARG A 255 3.35 -4.80 24.27
C ARG A 255 2.31 -5.53 23.41
N ALA A 256 1.09 -5.03 23.35
CA ALA A 256 0.03 -5.58 22.50
C ALA A 256 0.41 -5.49 21.01
N ALA A 257 0.91 -4.34 20.55
CA ALA A 257 1.40 -4.18 19.17
C ALA A 257 2.59 -5.09 18.84
N ARG A 258 3.49 -5.34 19.80
CA ARG A 258 4.56 -6.35 19.65
C ARG A 258 4.03 -7.78 19.62
N SER A 259 3.08 -8.12 20.49
CA SER A 259 2.47 -9.46 20.53
C SER A 259 1.69 -9.76 19.26
N LEU A 260 0.94 -8.80 18.73
CA LEU A 260 0.25 -8.93 17.44
C LEU A 260 1.25 -9.22 16.32
N ARG A 261 2.35 -8.44 16.21
CA ARG A 261 3.41 -8.71 15.24
C ARG A 261 4.04 -10.10 15.43
N PHE A 262 4.34 -10.50 16.66
CA PHE A 262 4.91 -11.82 16.94
C PHE A 262 3.99 -12.96 16.46
N VAL A 263 2.69 -12.88 16.76
CA VAL A 263 1.69 -13.86 16.30
C VAL A 263 1.60 -13.91 14.77
N GLN A 264 1.65 -12.75 14.11
CA GLN A 264 1.63 -12.68 12.64
C GLN A 264 2.89 -13.31 12.01
N TRP A 265 4.08 -13.05 12.56
CA TRP A 265 5.33 -13.68 12.11
C TRP A 265 5.36 -15.18 12.39
N ALA A 266 4.93 -15.61 13.59
CA ALA A 266 4.89 -17.01 13.97
C ALA A 266 3.90 -17.83 13.12
N ALA A 267 2.74 -17.27 12.77
CA ALA A 267 1.76 -17.95 11.91
C ALA A 267 2.35 -18.27 10.51
N VAL A 268 2.97 -17.29 9.84
CA VAL A 268 3.63 -17.55 8.55
C VAL A 268 4.85 -18.45 8.72
N GLY A 269 5.62 -18.29 9.80
CA GLY A 269 6.75 -19.17 10.12
C GLY A 269 6.38 -20.64 10.29
N ILE A 270 5.23 -20.94 10.92
CA ILE A 270 4.73 -22.31 11.12
C ILE A 270 4.37 -22.96 9.77
N VAL A 271 3.66 -22.26 8.87
CA VAL A 271 3.35 -22.82 7.54
C VAL A 271 4.61 -22.95 6.69
N ALA A 272 5.48 -21.94 6.68
CA ALA A 272 6.72 -21.99 5.91
C ALA A 272 7.65 -23.13 6.37
N ALA A 273 7.76 -23.35 7.68
CA ALA A 273 8.50 -24.50 8.22
C ALA A 273 7.83 -25.83 7.87
N GLY A 274 6.50 -25.93 7.92
CA GLY A 274 5.77 -27.13 7.52
C GLY A 274 6.02 -27.50 6.05
N VAL A 275 5.97 -26.53 5.14
CA VAL A 275 6.24 -26.75 3.71
C VAL A 275 7.69 -27.20 3.50
N LEU A 276 8.67 -26.46 4.05
CA LEU A 276 10.09 -26.69 3.76
C LEU A 276 10.74 -27.85 4.53
N ALA A 277 10.18 -28.27 5.67
CA ALA A 277 10.81 -29.23 6.58
C ALA A 277 9.93 -30.41 7.03
N THR A 278 8.64 -30.46 6.66
CA THR A 278 7.78 -31.62 6.93
C THR A 278 6.93 -32.07 5.74
N GLY A 279 7.03 -31.41 4.58
CA GLY A 279 6.24 -31.73 3.38
C GLY A 279 4.74 -31.40 3.52
N PHE A 280 4.40 -30.32 4.24
CA PHE A 280 3.00 -29.97 4.52
C PHE A 280 2.17 -29.67 3.26
N ARG A 281 2.73 -29.03 2.23
CA ARG A 281 2.01 -28.81 0.96
C ARG A 281 1.76 -30.13 0.26
N GLU A 282 2.75 -31.01 0.20
CA GLU A 282 2.67 -32.31 -0.44
C GLU A 282 1.65 -33.21 0.28
N ALA A 283 1.55 -33.10 1.61
CA ALA A 283 0.48 -33.71 2.40
C ALA A 283 -0.91 -33.14 2.06
N VAL A 284 -1.04 -31.82 1.89
CA VAL A 284 -2.30 -31.17 1.47
C VAL A 284 -2.71 -31.61 0.05
N ARG A 285 -1.81 -31.53 -0.93
CA ARG A 285 -2.01 -31.94 -2.33
C ARG A 285 -2.39 -33.43 -2.44
N GLY A 286 -1.85 -34.27 -1.55
CA GLY A 286 -2.23 -35.69 -1.42
C GLY A 286 -3.68 -35.96 -0.96
N TYR A 287 -4.34 -35.01 -0.29
CA TYR A 287 -5.76 -35.11 0.12
C TYR A 287 -6.71 -34.26 -0.73
N VAL A 288 -6.25 -33.09 -1.20
CA VAL A 288 -7.03 -32.15 -2.00
C VAL A 288 -7.06 -32.56 -3.48
N GLY A 289 -5.98 -33.20 -3.95
CA GLY A 289 -5.70 -33.37 -5.37
C GLY A 289 -4.94 -32.18 -5.95
N ASP A 290 -4.41 -32.38 -7.15
CA ASP A 290 -3.64 -31.39 -7.91
C ASP A 290 -4.56 -30.49 -8.73
N PHE A 291 -5.15 -29.48 -8.08
CA PHE A 291 -6.19 -28.64 -8.68
C PHE A 291 -5.84 -27.15 -8.56
N LEU A 292 -5.32 -26.55 -9.63
CA LEU A 292 -5.28 -25.11 -9.95
C LEU A 292 -5.47 -24.17 -8.72
N ILE A 293 -4.38 -23.90 -7.98
CA ILE A 293 -4.31 -23.06 -6.78
C ILE A 293 -5.08 -23.54 -5.52
N ILE A 294 -5.86 -24.60 -5.58
CA ILE A 294 -6.63 -25.07 -4.43
C ILE A 294 -5.71 -25.62 -3.34
N ASP A 295 -4.69 -26.42 -3.66
CA ASP A 295 -3.79 -26.93 -2.63
C ASP A 295 -2.81 -25.86 -2.10
N GLU A 296 -2.37 -24.88 -2.91
CA GLU A 296 -1.68 -23.69 -2.39
C GLU A 296 -2.58 -22.86 -1.48
N ALA A 297 -3.84 -22.62 -1.86
CA ALA A 297 -4.79 -21.85 -1.07
C ALA A 297 -5.12 -22.53 0.26
N VAL A 298 -5.29 -23.87 0.25
CA VAL A 298 -5.47 -24.68 1.47
C VAL A 298 -4.18 -24.70 2.31
N THR A 299 -3.00 -24.78 1.70
CA THR A 299 -1.70 -24.68 2.38
C THR A 299 -1.51 -23.31 3.05
N MET A 300 -1.94 -22.22 2.42
CA MET A 300 -1.91 -20.88 3.03
C MET A 300 -2.99 -20.67 4.11
N ALA A 301 -4.12 -21.38 4.05
CA ALA A 301 -5.30 -21.13 4.88
C ALA A 301 -5.04 -21.08 6.40
N PRO A 302 -4.23 -21.96 7.02
CA PRO A 302 -3.93 -21.89 8.45
C PRO A 302 -3.28 -20.56 8.87
N ALA A 303 -2.35 -20.04 8.06
CA ALA A 303 -1.72 -18.74 8.33
C ALA A 303 -2.72 -17.58 8.10
N LEU A 304 -3.52 -17.63 7.03
CA LEU A 304 -4.53 -16.59 6.75
C LEU A 304 -5.60 -16.53 7.85
N PHE A 305 -6.05 -17.68 8.36
CA PHE A 305 -6.95 -17.77 9.50
C PHE A 305 -6.30 -17.18 10.77
N ALA A 306 -5.05 -17.55 11.07
CA ALA A 306 -4.34 -17.03 12.23
C ALA A 306 -4.11 -15.50 12.18
N LEU A 307 -3.87 -14.92 10.99
CA LEU A 307 -3.82 -13.46 10.79
C LEU A 307 -5.18 -12.80 11.15
N ALA A 308 -6.29 -13.36 10.66
CA ALA A 308 -7.63 -12.86 10.94
C ALA A 308 -8.03 -13.00 12.43
N ALA A 309 -7.74 -14.15 13.03
CA ALA A 309 -7.94 -14.40 14.45
C ALA A 309 -7.10 -13.47 15.33
N ALA A 310 -5.85 -13.17 14.94
CA ALA A 310 -5.03 -12.19 15.66
C ALA A 310 -5.63 -10.78 15.62
N TRP A 311 -6.18 -10.32 14.49
CA TRP A 311 -6.89 -9.03 14.44
C TRP A 311 -8.17 -9.02 15.29
N TRP A 312 -8.87 -10.14 15.41
CA TRP A 312 -10.04 -10.29 16.30
C TRP A 312 -9.63 -10.22 17.77
N ILE A 313 -8.60 -10.97 18.17
CA ILE A 313 -8.06 -11.03 19.54
C ILE A 313 -7.57 -9.66 20.01
N PHE A 314 -6.86 -8.91 19.15
CA PHE A 314 -6.26 -7.62 19.51
C PHE A 314 -7.15 -6.39 19.25
N HIS A 315 -8.36 -6.54 18.69
CA HIS A 315 -9.32 -5.43 18.47
C HIS A 315 -9.59 -4.54 19.72
N PRO A 316 -9.73 -5.07 20.95
CA PRO A 316 -10.00 -4.21 22.12
C PRO A 316 -8.88 -3.21 22.47
N PHE A 317 -7.65 -3.42 21.97
CA PHE A 317 -6.57 -2.44 22.10
C PHE A 317 -6.74 -1.28 21.10
N GLU A 318 -7.26 -1.55 19.90
CA GLU A 318 -7.52 -0.55 18.88
C GLU A 318 -8.66 0.40 19.30
N VAL A 319 -9.71 -0.13 19.94
CA VAL A 319 -10.79 0.69 20.52
C VAL A 319 -10.22 1.61 21.61
N ARG A 320 -9.56 1.07 22.63
CA ARG A 320 -8.97 1.88 23.72
C ARG A 320 -7.93 2.90 23.25
N ALA A 321 -7.14 2.58 22.21
CA ALA A 321 -6.17 3.51 21.62
C ALA A 321 -6.88 4.67 20.90
N ARG A 322 -8.02 4.40 20.24
CA ARG A 322 -8.88 5.43 19.63
C ARG A 322 -9.50 6.33 20.71
N ASP A 323 -10.09 5.74 21.75
CA ASP A 323 -10.77 6.46 22.84
C ASP A 323 -9.82 7.43 23.54
N ALA A 324 -8.57 7.02 23.77
CA ALA A 324 -7.50 7.86 24.32
C ALA A 324 -7.10 9.06 23.43
N THR A 325 -7.54 9.09 22.17
CA THR A 325 -7.35 10.23 21.25
C THR A 325 -8.64 11.02 20.97
N LEU A 326 -9.79 10.60 21.51
CA LEU A 326 -11.09 11.16 21.19
C LEU A 326 -11.27 12.58 21.73
N ILE A 327 -10.89 12.83 22.98
CA ILE A 327 -10.93 14.18 23.60
C ILE A 327 -10.07 15.14 22.77
N ARG A 328 -8.81 14.78 22.52
CA ARG A 328 -7.89 15.58 21.69
C ARG A 328 -8.43 15.86 20.29
N ARG A 329 -9.18 14.94 19.65
CA ARG A 329 -9.81 15.21 18.36
C ARG A 329 -10.91 16.27 18.45
N LEU A 330 -11.71 16.25 19.51
CA LEU A 330 -12.72 17.28 19.78
C LEU A 330 -12.05 18.63 20.05
N ASP A 331 -10.96 18.66 20.83
CA ASP A 331 -10.15 19.86 21.08
C ASP A 331 -9.50 20.40 19.77
N GLU A 332 -9.05 19.51 18.89
CA GLU A 332 -8.51 19.82 17.54
C GLU A 332 -9.62 20.19 16.53
N GLY A 333 -10.91 20.17 16.91
CA GLY A 333 -12.06 20.43 16.01
C GLY A 333 -12.29 19.37 14.92
N LEU A 334 -11.65 18.21 15.03
CA LEU A 334 -11.66 17.14 14.03
C LEU A 334 -12.89 16.23 14.18
N PRO A 335 -13.45 15.72 13.06
CA PRO A 335 -14.60 14.83 13.11
C PRO A 335 -14.30 13.52 13.85
N VAL A 336 -15.24 13.15 14.73
CA VAL A 336 -15.19 11.91 15.51
C VAL A 336 -15.99 10.82 14.82
N HIS A 337 -15.27 9.99 14.06
CA HIS A 337 -15.82 8.76 13.47
C HIS A 337 -16.15 7.72 14.54
N ALA A 338 -17.18 6.89 14.30
CA ALA A 338 -17.51 5.75 15.16
C ALA A 338 -16.45 4.62 15.11
N ALA A 339 -16.27 3.89 16.21
CA ALA A 339 -15.37 2.75 16.27
C ALA A 339 -15.94 1.54 15.49
N PRO A 340 -15.19 0.87 14.59
CA PRO A 340 -15.69 -0.27 13.85
C PRO A 340 -15.87 -1.49 14.77
N SER A 341 -16.93 -2.26 14.53
CA SER A 341 -17.17 -3.55 15.20
C SER A 341 -16.04 -4.55 14.88
N ARG A 342 -15.89 -5.61 15.70
CA ARG A 342 -14.86 -6.64 15.50
C ARG A 342 -14.89 -7.24 14.09
N GLY A 343 -16.08 -7.59 13.60
CA GLY A 343 -16.27 -8.10 12.24
C GLY A 343 -15.89 -7.09 11.16
N ALA A 344 -16.36 -5.84 11.26
CA ALA A 344 -16.02 -4.78 10.30
C ALA A 344 -14.52 -4.46 10.29
N TRP A 345 -13.87 -4.49 11.45
CA TRP A 345 -12.43 -4.32 11.59
C TRP A 345 -11.64 -5.45 10.91
N VAL A 346 -11.94 -6.72 11.24
CA VAL A 346 -11.27 -7.88 10.64
C VAL A 346 -11.51 -7.93 9.12
N ALA A 347 -12.73 -7.67 8.67
CA ALA A 347 -13.05 -7.59 7.24
C ALA A 347 -12.25 -6.48 6.54
N MET A 348 -12.14 -5.29 7.14
CA MET A 348 -11.34 -4.19 6.58
C MET A 348 -9.85 -4.54 6.52
N GLN A 349 -9.27 -5.15 7.56
CA GLN A 349 -7.86 -5.55 7.57
C GLN A 349 -7.60 -6.71 6.57
N PHE A 350 -8.46 -7.72 6.51
CA PHE A 350 -8.34 -8.83 5.56
C PHE A 350 -8.43 -8.32 4.10
N ARG A 351 -9.42 -7.47 3.82
CA ARG A 351 -9.62 -6.90 2.48
C ARG A 351 -8.47 -5.99 2.04
N THR A 352 -7.92 -5.17 2.96
CA THR A 352 -6.84 -4.22 2.64
C THR A 352 -5.41 -4.80 2.69
N GLN A 353 -5.17 -5.81 3.53
CA GLN A 353 -3.83 -6.42 3.68
C GLN A 353 -3.69 -7.75 2.93
N VAL A 354 -4.74 -8.58 2.88
CA VAL A 354 -4.72 -9.90 2.21
C VAL A 354 -5.21 -9.79 0.77
N LEU A 355 -6.48 -9.41 0.55
CA LEU A 355 -7.09 -9.51 -0.78
C LEU A 355 -6.45 -8.59 -1.84
N ILE A 356 -5.99 -7.40 -1.45
CA ILE A 356 -5.28 -6.47 -2.36
C ILE A 356 -3.97 -7.07 -2.90
N LEU A 357 -3.35 -8.03 -2.19
CA LEU A 357 -2.13 -8.70 -2.63
C LEU A 357 -2.41 -10.08 -3.25
N LEU A 358 -3.20 -10.92 -2.57
CA LEU A 358 -3.41 -12.31 -3.00
C LEU A 358 -4.36 -12.45 -4.19
N VAL A 359 -5.33 -11.54 -4.41
CA VAL A 359 -6.23 -11.68 -5.57
C VAL A 359 -5.51 -11.37 -6.90
N PRO A 360 -4.69 -10.30 -7.04
CA PRO A 360 -3.83 -10.13 -8.21
C PRO A 360 -2.80 -11.26 -8.37
N LEU A 361 -2.19 -11.73 -7.27
CA LEU A 361 -1.15 -12.78 -7.33
C LEU A 361 -1.73 -14.13 -7.73
N GLY A 362 -2.84 -14.56 -7.12
CA GLY A 362 -3.53 -15.79 -7.48
C GLY A 362 -4.04 -15.77 -8.92
N LEU A 363 -4.55 -14.64 -9.42
CA LEU A 363 -4.99 -14.53 -10.82
C LEU A 363 -3.82 -14.64 -11.83
N LEU A 364 -2.61 -14.25 -11.43
CA LEU A 364 -1.40 -14.46 -12.23
C LEU A 364 -0.93 -15.93 -12.19
N ALA A 365 -0.97 -16.57 -11.02
CA ALA A 365 -0.59 -17.98 -10.89
C ALA A 365 -1.61 -18.93 -11.58
N VAL A 366 -2.94 -18.66 -11.46
CA VAL A 366 -4.00 -19.32 -12.27
C VAL A 366 -3.69 -19.26 -13.76
N THR A 367 -3.14 -18.13 -14.23
CA THR A 367 -2.78 -17.94 -15.64
C THR A 367 -1.56 -18.78 -16.03
N GLY A 368 -0.58 -18.94 -15.14
CA GLY A 368 0.61 -19.76 -15.35
C GLY A 368 0.27 -21.25 -15.38
N GLU A 369 -0.36 -21.75 -14.33
CA GLU A 369 -0.78 -23.16 -14.20
C GLU A 369 -1.75 -23.58 -15.32
N LEU A 370 -2.70 -22.71 -15.71
CA LEU A 370 -3.60 -22.99 -16.83
C LEU A 370 -2.86 -23.05 -18.18
N PHE A 371 -1.81 -22.24 -18.35
CA PHE A 371 -0.97 -22.30 -19.54
C PHE A 371 -0.12 -23.58 -19.56
N GLU A 372 0.52 -23.94 -18.45
CA GLU A 372 1.29 -25.17 -18.29
C GLU A 372 0.42 -26.42 -18.48
N ALA A 373 -0.77 -26.46 -17.85
CA ALA A 373 -1.76 -27.52 -18.01
C ALA A 373 -2.42 -27.58 -19.41
N LEU A 374 -2.26 -26.52 -20.23
CA LEU A 374 -2.64 -26.53 -21.64
C LEU A 374 -1.50 -27.06 -22.51
N MET A 375 -0.28 -26.55 -22.33
CA MET A 375 0.91 -26.96 -23.10
C MET A 375 1.24 -28.44 -22.87
N THR A 376 1.20 -28.93 -21.63
CA THR A 376 1.39 -30.36 -21.31
C THR A 376 0.32 -31.29 -21.89
N ARG A 377 -0.86 -30.77 -22.28
CA ARG A 377 -1.92 -31.52 -22.96
C ARG A 377 -1.86 -31.44 -24.48
N THR A 378 -1.03 -30.57 -25.04
CA THR A 378 -0.83 -30.43 -26.48
C THR A 378 0.53 -30.98 -26.88
N THR A 379 0.59 -31.88 -27.87
CA THR A 379 1.86 -32.29 -28.52
C THR A 379 2.44 -31.20 -29.44
N PHE A 380 2.03 -29.94 -29.25
CA PHE A 380 2.51 -28.79 -29.97
C PHE A 380 3.63 -28.15 -29.16
N ASP A 381 4.84 -28.13 -29.71
CA ASP A 381 5.96 -27.37 -29.16
C ASP A 381 5.92 -25.94 -29.75
N PRO A 382 5.46 -24.92 -29.00
CA PRO A 382 5.42 -23.55 -29.50
C PRO A 382 6.85 -22.98 -29.62
N PRO A 383 7.22 -22.40 -30.79
CA PRO A 383 8.43 -21.58 -30.88
C PRO A 383 8.53 -20.59 -29.70
N ALA A 384 9.72 -20.43 -29.12
CA ALA A 384 9.90 -19.76 -27.81
C ALA A 384 9.25 -18.36 -27.68
N TRP A 385 9.07 -17.64 -28.79
CA TRP A 385 8.34 -16.37 -28.83
C TRP A 385 6.82 -16.53 -28.60
N ILE A 386 6.19 -17.62 -29.03
CA ILE A 386 4.79 -17.96 -28.70
C ILE A 386 4.70 -18.39 -27.23
N ALA A 387 5.62 -19.24 -26.77
CA ALA A 387 5.68 -19.73 -25.39
C ALA A 387 5.75 -18.58 -24.37
N THR A 388 6.41 -17.48 -24.72
CA THR A 388 6.52 -16.26 -23.90
C THR A 388 5.41 -15.24 -24.17
N ALA A 389 4.98 -15.05 -25.43
CA ALA A 389 3.94 -14.08 -25.78
C ALA A 389 2.54 -14.47 -25.30
N VAL A 390 2.19 -15.76 -25.28
CA VAL A 390 0.84 -16.20 -24.87
C VAL A 390 0.57 -15.91 -23.38
N PRO A 391 1.43 -16.30 -22.41
CA PRO A 391 1.26 -15.88 -21.01
C PRO A 391 1.26 -14.35 -20.86
N ALA A 392 2.17 -13.64 -21.52
CA ALA A 392 2.24 -12.19 -21.47
C ALA A 392 0.93 -11.51 -21.97
N SER A 393 0.29 -12.08 -22.99
CA SER A 393 -0.98 -11.58 -23.55
C SER A 393 -2.16 -11.63 -22.56
N VAL A 394 -2.11 -12.51 -21.55
CA VAL A 394 -3.13 -12.62 -20.49
C VAL A 394 -2.72 -11.81 -19.25
N ILE A 395 -1.44 -11.82 -18.89
CA ILE A 395 -0.87 -11.05 -17.77
C ILE A 395 -1.07 -9.53 -17.96
N VAL A 396 -0.90 -9.01 -19.17
CA VAL A 396 -1.03 -7.56 -19.45
C VAL A 396 -2.46 -7.02 -19.20
N PRO A 397 -3.55 -7.64 -19.72
CA PRO A 397 -4.92 -7.33 -19.33
C PRO A 397 -5.17 -7.38 -17.81
N ILE A 398 -4.67 -8.40 -17.12
CA ILE A 398 -4.78 -8.52 -15.65
C ILE A 398 -4.14 -7.30 -14.98
N ALA A 399 -2.92 -6.93 -15.36
CA ALA A 399 -2.21 -5.76 -14.83
C ALA A 399 -2.92 -4.43 -15.14
N ILE A 400 -3.58 -4.30 -16.29
CA ILE A 400 -4.36 -3.10 -16.66
C ILE A 400 -5.66 -3.00 -15.87
N LEU A 401 -6.31 -4.13 -15.56
CA LEU A 401 -7.61 -4.18 -14.88
C LEU A 401 -7.51 -4.20 -13.35
N ALA A 402 -6.45 -4.78 -12.77
CA ALA A 402 -6.30 -4.92 -11.33
C ALA A 402 -6.30 -3.59 -10.53
N PRO A 403 -5.89 -2.41 -11.03
CA PRO A 403 -6.17 -1.12 -10.39
C PRO A 403 -7.68 -0.89 -10.12
N ALA A 404 -8.54 -1.29 -11.05
CA ALA A 404 -10.00 -1.20 -10.92
C ALA A 404 -10.56 -2.23 -9.92
N MET A 405 -9.86 -3.34 -9.72
CA MET A 405 -10.17 -4.34 -8.70
C MET A 405 -9.74 -3.86 -7.31
N VAL A 406 -8.52 -3.34 -7.17
CA VAL A 406 -8.01 -2.79 -5.91
C VAL A 406 -8.87 -1.62 -5.43
N VAL A 407 -9.30 -0.70 -6.31
CA VAL A 407 -10.27 0.36 -5.95
C VAL A 407 -11.57 -0.21 -5.36
N ARG A 408 -12.11 -1.29 -5.95
CA ARG A 408 -13.28 -2.01 -5.41
C ARG A 408 -12.97 -2.79 -4.12
N LEU A 409 -11.72 -3.15 -3.85
CA LEU A 409 -11.25 -3.75 -2.59
C LEU A 409 -10.96 -2.70 -1.51
N LEU A 410 -10.68 -1.44 -1.86
CA LEU A 410 -10.66 -0.35 -0.87
C LEU A 410 -12.08 0.01 -0.41
N GLY A 411 -13.06 -0.07 -1.30
CA GLY A 411 -14.41 0.47 -1.04
C GLY A 411 -14.44 1.99 -1.03
N ALA A 412 -13.49 2.60 -1.75
CA ALA A 412 -13.49 4.02 -2.03
C ALA A 412 -14.75 4.39 -2.82
N ARG A 413 -15.32 5.55 -2.52
CA ARG A 413 -16.56 6.08 -3.10
C ARG A 413 -16.24 7.33 -3.91
N PRO A 414 -17.08 7.78 -4.86
CA PRO A 414 -16.91 9.09 -5.47
C PRO A 414 -16.76 10.17 -4.40
N LEU A 415 -15.82 11.10 -4.59
CA LEU A 415 -15.72 12.28 -3.75
C LEU A 415 -17.01 13.11 -3.94
N PRO A 416 -17.68 13.60 -2.87
CA PRO A 416 -18.89 14.41 -3.00
C PRO A 416 -18.66 15.66 -3.86
N GLU A 417 -19.73 16.14 -4.50
CA GLU A 417 -19.70 17.40 -5.23
C GLU A 417 -19.50 18.58 -4.26
N GLY A 418 -18.70 19.57 -4.66
CA GLY A 418 -18.37 20.74 -3.85
C GLY A 418 -16.99 21.32 -4.20
N GLU A 419 -16.65 22.46 -3.59
CA GLU A 419 -15.48 23.27 -3.95
C GLU A 419 -14.16 22.48 -3.96
N VAL A 420 -13.95 21.60 -2.98
CA VAL A 420 -12.76 20.73 -2.91
C VAL A 420 -12.66 19.86 -4.15
N ARG A 421 -13.76 19.26 -4.61
CA ARG A 421 -13.76 18.41 -5.80
C ARG A 421 -13.53 19.22 -7.07
N THR A 422 -14.21 20.35 -7.24
CA THR A 422 -14.01 21.25 -8.39
C THR A 422 -12.57 21.77 -8.47
N THR A 423 -11.94 22.05 -7.31
CA THR A 423 -10.51 22.41 -7.22
C THR A 423 -9.61 21.26 -7.67
N LEU A 424 -9.86 20.03 -7.19
CA LEU A 424 -9.05 18.86 -7.55
C LEU A 424 -9.24 18.42 -9.01
N GLU A 425 -10.43 18.62 -9.58
CA GLU A 425 -10.73 18.40 -11.00
C GLU A 425 -10.02 19.43 -11.90
N SER A 426 -10.09 20.73 -11.59
CA SER A 426 -9.35 21.75 -12.36
C SER A 426 -7.83 21.58 -12.27
N MET A 427 -7.30 21.05 -11.15
CA MET A 427 -5.90 20.62 -11.05
C MET A 427 -5.56 19.46 -12.00
N CYS A 428 -6.46 18.50 -12.22
CA CYS A 428 -6.25 17.40 -13.18
C CYS A 428 -6.15 17.96 -14.61
N ASP A 429 -7.02 18.89 -14.97
CA ASP A 429 -7.03 19.53 -16.29
C ASP A 429 -5.81 20.44 -16.51
N ARG A 430 -5.47 21.31 -15.55
CA ARG A 430 -4.22 22.11 -15.59
C ARG A 430 -2.98 21.21 -15.68
N ALA A 431 -3.00 20.01 -15.09
CA ALA A 431 -1.90 19.05 -15.19
C ALA A 431 -1.86 18.28 -16.54
N GLY A 432 -2.94 18.30 -17.31
CA GLY A 432 -3.12 17.47 -18.51
C GLY A 432 -3.31 15.98 -18.20
N VAL A 433 -3.83 15.65 -17.00
CA VAL A 433 -3.95 14.28 -16.49
C VAL A 433 -5.41 13.83 -16.52
N ARG A 434 -5.79 13.10 -17.57
CA ARG A 434 -7.08 12.42 -17.62
C ARG A 434 -7.19 11.38 -16.49
N VAL A 435 -8.24 11.51 -15.69
CA VAL A 435 -8.68 10.58 -14.64
C VAL A 435 -10.12 10.14 -14.92
N ARG A 436 -10.53 8.99 -14.38
CA ARG A 436 -11.91 8.48 -14.50
C ARG A 436 -12.82 9.04 -13.42
N ASN A 437 -12.34 9.15 -12.19
CA ASN A 437 -13.03 9.77 -11.06
C ASN A 437 -12.03 10.09 -9.93
N ILE A 438 -12.37 11.05 -9.07
CA ILE A 438 -11.71 11.36 -7.81
C ILE A 438 -12.50 10.67 -6.69
N LEU A 439 -11.83 9.86 -5.88
CA LEU A 439 -12.47 8.98 -4.91
C LEU A 439 -12.05 9.31 -3.48
N LEU A 440 -13.04 9.37 -2.59
CA LEU A 440 -12.84 9.36 -1.15
C LEU A 440 -12.64 7.91 -0.67
N TRP A 441 -11.49 7.64 -0.04
CA TRP A 441 -11.25 6.39 0.68
C TRP A 441 -11.65 6.59 2.16
N PRO A 442 -12.77 6.01 2.63
CA PRO A 442 -13.13 6.05 4.04
C PRO A 442 -12.18 5.16 4.85
N THR A 443 -11.43 5.76 5.78
CA THR A 443 -10.54 5.08 6.72
C THR A 443 -10.97 5.29 8.18
N GLY A 444 -11.96 6.15 8.43
CA GLY A 444 -12.37 6.61 9.75
C GLY A 444 -11.37 7.63 10.32
N GLY A 445 -10.79 8.47 9.45
CA GLY A 445 -9.77 9.45 9.81
C GLY A 445 -8.44 8.83 10.28
N ARG A 446 -8.16 7.57 9.93
CA ARG A 446 -7.04 6.78 10.47
C ARG A 446 -5.75 6.89 9.69
N LEU A 447 -5.84 7.08 8.38
CA LEU A 447 -4.72 7.14 7.46
C LEU A 447 -4.72 8.52 6.80
N VAL A 448 -3.57 9.19 6.76
CA VAL A 448 -3.38 10.41 5.98
C VAL A 448 -2.54 10.06 4.77
N ASN A 449 -3.21 9.83 3.63
CA ASN A 449 -2.55 9.46 2.39
C ASN A 449 -3.36 9.88 1.16
N ALA A 450 -2.68 10.06 0.03
CA ALA A 450 -3.28 10.08 -1.28
C ALA A 450 -2.61 8.99 -2.15
N ALA A 451 -3.26 8.59 -3.24
CA ALA A 451 -2.67 7.70 -4.23
C ALA A 451 -3.34 7.89 -5.60
N VAL A 452 -2.55 8.04 -6.67
CA VAL A 452 -3.04 7.85 -8.04
C VAL A 452 -2.72 6.44 -8.53
N THR A 453 -3.74 5.73 -9.00
CA THR A 453 -3.64 4.35 -9.50
C THR A 453 -4.25 4.21 -10.90
N GLY A 454 -3.65 3.37 -11.74
CA GLY A 454 -4.13 3.08 -13.09
C GLY A 454 -3.24 3.61 -14.23
N PHE A 455 -2.90 2.70 -15.15
CA PHE A 455 -1.99 2.94 -16.27
C PHE A 455 -2.63 3.79 -17.38
N VAL A 456 -3.89 3.51 -17.73
CA VAL A 456 -4.64 4.17 -18.82
C VAL A 456 -5.59 5.23 -18.25
N GLY A 457 -5.72 6.40 -18.88
CA GLY A 457 -6.53 7.52 -18.33
C GLY A 457 -8.01 7.20 -18.06
N ARG A 458 -8.65 6.39 -18.92
CA ARG A 458 -10.04 5.90 -18.71
C ARG A 458 -10.18 4.85 -17.57
N LEU A 459 -9.05 4.36 -17.06
CA LEU A 459 -8.91 3.39 -15.97
C LEU A 459 -7.93 3.93 -14.91
N ARG A 460 -7.97 5.25 -14.65
CA ARG A 460 -7.17 5.92 -13.62
C ARG A 460 -8.08 6.51 -12.55
N TRP A 461 -7.71 6.31 -11.29
CA TRP A 461 -8.42 6.86 -10.14
C TRP A 461 -7.46 7.65 -9.27
N VAL A 462 -7.94 8.78 -8.77
CA VAL A 462 -7.33 9.50 -7.64
C VAL A 462 -8.00 9.00 -6.38
N LEU A 463 -7.23 8.64 -5.36
CA LEU A 463 -7.71 8.23 -4.05
C LEU A 463 -7.20 9.25 -3.02
N LEU A 464 -8.09 9.87 -2.27
CA LEU A 464 -7.75 10.70 -1.11
C LEU A 464 -8.41 10.09 0.13
N THR A 465 -7.68 9.93 1.23
CA THR A 465 -8.30 9.46 2.48
C THR A 465 -9.11 10.56 3.15
N ASP A 466 -10.17 10.15 3.85
CA ASP A 466 -10.92 11.03 4.75
C ASP A 466 -10.00 11.79 5.71
N GLY A 467 -9.11 11.08 6.41
CA GLY A 467 -8.15 11.68 7.34
C GLY A 467 -7.22 12.73 6.72
N LEU A 468 -6.92 12.64 5.41
CA LEU A 468 -6.11 13.66 4.72
C LEU A 468 -6.91 14.96 4.52
N LEU A 469 -8.14 14.86 4.05
CA LEU A 469 -9.03 16.02 3.88
C LEU A 469 -9.44 16.64 5.22
N GLU A 470 -9.47 15.85 6.29
CA GLU A 470 -9.78 16.29 7.66
C GLU A 470 -8.63 17.05 8.34
N THR A 471 -7.37 16.85 7.94
CA THR A 471 -6.19 17.31 8.73
C THR A 471 -5.18 18.16 7.98
N LEU A 472 -5.22 18.24 6.65
CA LEU A 472 -4.36 19.11 5.84
C LEU A 472 -5.11 20.39 5.44
N ARG A 473 -4.41 21.52 5.44
CA ARG A 473 -4.94 22.79 4.88
C ARG A 473 -5.07 22.69 3.36
N ARG A 474 -5.90 23.54 2.74
CA ARG A 474 -6.19 23.51 1.29
C ARG A 474 -4.90 23.51 0.45
N GLU A 475 -3.96 24.40 0.75
CA GLU A 475 -2.66 24.50 0.09
C GLU A 475 -1.84 23.20 0.17
N GLN A 476 -1.92 22.50 1.32
CA GLN A 476 -1.23 21.25 1.57
C GLN A 476 -1.90 20.08 0.82
N VAL A 477 -3.24 20.05 0.77
CA VAL A 477 -4.01 19.10 -0.05
C VAL A 477 -3.70 19.30 -1.54
N MET A 478 -3.65 20.55 -2.02
CA MET A 478 -3.27 20.87 -3.40
C MET A 478 -1.82 20.45 -3.71
N ALA A 479 -0.86 20.71 -2.81
CA ALA A 479 0.51 20.26 -3.01
C ALA A 479 0.66 18.72 -3.07
N VAL A 480 -0.06 17.98 -2.20
CA VAL A 480 -0.11 16.50 -2.29
C VAL A 480 -0.78 16.05 -3.59
N MET A 481 -1.89 16.67 -4.00
CA MET A 481 -2.54 16.37 -5.27
C MET A 481 -1.61 16.60 -6.46
N ALA A 482 -0.85 17.70 -6.47
CA ALA A 482 0.12 17.99 -7.53
C ALA A 482 1.25 16.96 -7.58
N HIS A 483 1.70 16.43 -6.43
CA HIS A 483 2.65 15.32 -6.35
C HIS A 483 2.07 14.02 -6.93
N GLU A 484 0.85 13.66 -6.57
CA GLU A 484 0.17 12.46 -7.09
C GLU A 484 -0.11 12.55 -8.61
N LEU A 485 -0.54 13.73 -9.08
CA LEU A 485 -0.71 14.00 -10.52
C LEU A 485 0.62 13.92 -11.28
N ALA A 486 1.75 14.24 -10.65
CA ALA A 486 3.06 14.10 -11.28
C ALA A 486 3.38 12.63 -11.64
N HIS A 487 3.07 11.68 -10.75
CA HIS A 487 3.30 10.24 -11.00
C HIS A 487 2.52 9.74 -12.23
N ALA A 488 1.32 10.26 -12.47
CA ALA A 488 0.57 10.01 -13.70
C ALA A 488 1.12 10.79 -14.91
N ARG A 489 1.44 12.08 -14.76
CA ARG A 489 1.87 12.96 -15.85
C ARG A 489 3.26 12.61 -16.41
N ARG A 490 4.14 12.08 -15.57
CA ARG A 490 5.48 11.56 -15.90
C ARG A 490 5.49 10.04 -16.15
N ARG A 491 4.36 9.35 -15.98
CA ARG A 491 4.24 7.89 -16.17
C ARG A 491 5.20 7.08 -15.30
N HIS A 492 5.42 7.48 -14.04
CA HIS A 492 6.33 6.80 -13.11
C HIS A 492 5.95 5.32 -12.88
N MET A 493 4.65 4.98 -12.91
CA MET A 493 4.14 3.61 -12.78
C MET A 493 4.70 2.63 -13.84
N PRO A 494 4.44 2.81 -15.15
CA PRO A 494 5.00 1.92 -16.17
C PRO A 494 6.53 2.05 -16.30
N TRP A 495 7.11 3.24 -16.13
CA TRP A 495 8.58 3.39 -16.15
C TRP A 495 9.28 2.64 -15.02
N MET A 496 8.62 2.47 -13.86
CA MET A 496 9.11 1.59 -12.80
C MET A 496 9.15 0.13 -13.24
N GLY A 497 8.12 -0.31 -13.99
CA GLY A 497 8.08 -1.66 -14.57
C GLY A 497 9.19 -1.89 -15.59
N VAL A 498 9.38 -0.95 -16.53
CA VAL A 498 10.44 -1.02 -17.54
C VAL A 498 11.83 -1.01 -16.88
N GLY A 499 12.08 -0.11 -15.92
CA GLY A 499 13.35 -0.05 -15.19
C GLY A 499 13.62 -1.27 -14.30
N LEU A 500 12.57 -1.92 -13.78
CA LEU A 500 12.69 -3.19 -13.06
C LEU A 500 13.06 -4.33 -14.01
N VAL A 501 12.35 -4.48 -15.13
CA VAL A 501 12.61 -5.52 -16.14
C VAL A 501 14.01 -5.37 -16.71
N ALA A 502 14.43 -4.15 -17.08
CA ALA A 502 15.77 -3.84 -17.53
C ALA A 502 16.85 -4.27 -16.51
N MET A 503 16.62 -3.98 -15.22
CA MET A 503 17.54 -4.36 -14.14
C MET A 503 17.60 -5.88 -13.95
N SER A 504 16.46 -6.57 -13.95
CA SER A 504 16.41 -8.04 -13.86
C SER A 504 17.15 -8.71 -15.01
N MET A 505 16.93 -8.26 -16.25
CA MET A 505 17.54 -8.82 -17.44
C MET A 505 19.06 -8.64 -17.42
N VAL A 506 19.55 -7.42 -17.14
CA VAL A 506 21.00 -7.14 -17.04
C VAL A 506 21.66 -7.93 -15.90
N LEU A 507 20.97 -8.14 -14.77
CA LEU A 507 21.52 -8.93 -13.66
C LEU A 507 21.52 -10.44 -13.95
N ALA A 508 20.51 -10.97 -14.63
CA ALA A 508 20.50 -12.37 -15.06
C ALA A 508 21.64 -12.64 -16.06
N GLU A 509 21.74 -11.83 -17.12
CA GLU A 509 22.79 -11.89 -18.15
C GLU A 509 24.21 -11.77 -17.59
N ALA A 510 24.40 -11.02 -16.50
CA ALA A 510 25.68 -10.85 -15.83
C ALA A 510 26.04 -12.01 -14.87
N ILE A 511 25.06 -12.81 -14.45
CA ILE A 511 25.24 -13.93 -13.51
C ILE A 511 25.33 -15.26 -14.27
N ASP A 512 24.61 -15.40 -15.38
CA ASP A 512 24.55 -16.61 -16.21
C ASP A 512 25.93 -17.24 -16.52
N PRO A 513 26.96 -16.53 -17.03
CA PRO A 513 28.26 -17.14 -17.31
C PRO A 513 29.01 -17.60 -16.04
N LEU A 514 28.77 -16.96 -14.89
CA LEU A 514 29.33 -17.40 -13.61
C LEU A 514 28.58 -18.63 -13.09
N LEU A 515 27.27 -18.68 -13.28
CA LEU A 515 26.44 -19.83 -12.91
C LEU A 515 26.77 -21.04 -13.79
N ALA A 516 26.93 -20.86 -15.09
CA ALA A 516 27.37 -21.92 -16.02
C ALA A 516 28.72 -22.52 -15.60
N ALA A 517 29.72 -21.69 -15.30
CA ALA A 517 31.03 -22.15 -14.82
C ALA A 517 30.96 -22.84 -13.44
N ALA A 518 30.07 -22.40 -12.55
CA ALA A 518 29.86 -23.05 -11.25
C ALA A 518 29.16 -24.41 -11.39
N ARG A 519 28.14 -24.50 -12.27
CA ARG A 519 27.42 -25.75 -12.57
C ARG A 519 28.35 -26.78 -13.23
N SER A 520 29.14 -26.38 -14.23
CA SER A 520 30.09 -27.30 -14.89
C SER A 520 31.14 -27.81 -13.90
N ALA A 521 31.81 -26.91 -13.17
CA ALA A 521 32.80 -27.30 -12.16
C ALA A 521 32.21 -28.19 -11.04
N ARG A 522 30.90 -28.09 -10.77
CA ARG A 522 30.21 -29.00 -9.84
C ARG A 522 29.96 -30.37 -10.46
N ILE A 523 29.55 -30.45 -11.72
CA ILE A 523 29.35 -31.72 -12.44
C ILE A 523 30.70 -32.44 -12.60
N ASP A 524 31.74 -31.72 -13.02
CA ASP A 524 33.11 -32.24 -13.20
C ASP A 524 33.71 -32.82 -11.91
N ALA A 525 33.31 -32.29 -10.74
CA ALA A 525 33.73 -32.79 -9.43
C ALA A 525 33.03 -34.11 -9.01
N GLY A 526 31.99 -34.54 -9.72
CA GLY A 526 31.30 -35.82 -9.51
C GLY A 526 30.59 -35.97 -8.16
N GLY A 527 30.13 -37.19 -7.87
CA GLY A 527 29.42 -37.54 -6.64
C GLY A 527 28.22 -38.45 -6.88
N VAL A 528 27.29 -38.47 -5.92
CA VAL A 528 25.99 -39.15 -6.07
C VAL A 528 25.02 -38.20 -6.76
N ASP A 529 24.30 -38.66 -7.78
CA ASP A 529 23.41 -37.84 -8.62
C ASP A 529 22.41 -37.01 -7.79
N ALA A 530 21.77 -37.62 -6.79
CA ALA A 530 20.83 -36.94 -5.89
C ALA A 530 21.47 -35.76 -5.12
N ALA A 531 22.77 -35.82 -4.82
CA ALA A 531 23.49 -34.70 -4.21
C ALA A 531 23.84 -33.63 -5.26
N ILE A 532 24.23 -34.03 -6.47
CA ILE A 532 24.51 -33.09 -7.57
C ILE A 532 23.25 -32.31 -7.96
N ILE A 533 22.10 -32.98 -8.10
CA ILE A 533 20.80 -32.37 -8.38
C ILE A 533 20.42 -31.37 -7.27
N ALA A 534 20.59 -31.74 -6.00
CA ALA A 534 20.34 -30.85 -4.87
C ALA A 534 21.28 -29.62 -4.87
N ASP A 535 22.58 -29.81 -5.14
CA ASP A 535 23.57 -28.74 -5.23
C ASP A 535 23.21 -27.75 -6.36
N LEU A 536 22.86 -28.25 -7.54
CA LEU A 536 22.45 -27.43 -8.69
C LEU A 536 21.16 -26.63 -8.40
N TRP A 537 20.16 -27.26 -7.76
CA TRP A 537 18.92 -26.59 -7.33
C TRP A 537 19.19 -25.46 -6.34
N TRP A 538 20.12 -25.65 -5.40
CA TRP A 538 20.56 -24.59 -4.48
C TRP A 538 21.35 -23.47 -5.18
N MET A 539 22.15 -23.77 -6.21
CA MET A 539 22.84 -22.76 -7.02
C MET A 539 21.84 -21.87 -7.77
N ASP A 540 20.80 -22.47 -8.35
CA ASP A 540 19.76 -21.76 -9.11
C ASP A 540 18.87 -20.88 -8.22
N ILE A 541 18.54 -21.35 -7.01
CA ILE A 541 17.94 -20.52 -5.96
C ILE A 541 18.89 -19.38 -5.56
N GLY A 542 20.19 -19.67 -5.41
CA GLY A 542 21.22 -18.67 -5.09
C GLY A 542 21.27 -17.55 -6.13
N ALA A 543 21.39 -17.90 -7.42
CA ALA A 543 21.35 -16.95 -8.54
C ALA A 543 20.05 -16.14 -8.56
N THR A 544 18.90 -16.81 -8.40
CA THR A 544 17.58 -16.16 -8.32
C THR A 544 17.52 -15.13 -7.19
N VAL A 545 18.01 -15.47 -5.99
CA VAL A 545 18.06 -14.56 -4.83
C VAL A 545 18.98 -13.36 -5.08
N VAL A 546 20.11 -13.54 -5.77
CA VAL A 546 21.02 -12.44 -6.12
C VAL A 546 20.37 -11.50 -7.15
N VAL A 547 19.80 -12.03 -8.25
CA VAL A 547 19.07 -11.23 -9.25
C VAL A 547 17.93 -10.45 -8.59
N LEU A 548 17.12 -11.11 -7.76
CA LEU A 548 15.99 -10.52 -7.06
C LEU A 548 16.43 -9.40 -6.11
N THR A 549 17.53 -9.61 -5.38
CA THR A 549 18.07 -8.63 -4.42
C THR A 549 18.67 -7.42 -5.13
N GLY A 550 19.47 -7.62 -6.19
CA GLY A 550 20.00 -6.52 -7.01
C GLY A 550 18.88 -5.70 -7.65
N THR A 551 17.87 -6.38 -8.19
CA THR A 551 16.66 -5.77 -8.77
C THR A 551 15.89 -4.93 -7.74
N LEU A 552 15.73 -5.42 -6.50
CA LEU A 552 15.12 -4.65 -5.40
C LEU A 552 15.93 -3.41 -5.00
N LEU A 553 17.27 -3.52 -4.95
CA LEU A 553 18.14 -2.38 -4.67
C LEU A 553 18.02 -1.31 -5.79
N GLY A 554 17.94 -1.76 -7.04
CA GLY A 554 17.64 -0.93 -8.22
C GLY A 554 16.29 -0.23 -8.13
N PHE A 555 15.20 -0.97 -7.91
CA PHE A 555 13.84 -0.43 -7.71
C PHE A 555 13.81 0.68 -6.65
N GLY A 556 14.40 0.42 -5.48
CA GLY A 556 14.47 1.41 -4.41
C GLY A 556 15.24 2.66 -4.83
N TRP A 557 16.31 2.52 -5.61
CA TRP A 557 17.07 3.65 -6.15
C TRP A 557 16.24 4.45 -7.17
N ILE A 558 15.62 3.80 -8.16
CA ILE A 558 14.78 4.43 -9.20
C ILE A 558 13.62 5.19 -8.54
N SER A 559 12.90 4.56 -7.61
CA SER A 559 11.76 5.18 -6.92
C SER A 559 12.14 6.50 -6.24
N ARG A 560 13.31 6.56 -5.58
CA ARG A 560 13.80 7.79 -4.93
C ARG A 560 14.21 8.91 -5.91
N ARG A 561 14.17 8.68 -7.23
CA ARG A 561 14.29 9.73 -8.27
C ARG A 561 12.91 10.19 -8.75
N PHE A 562 12.00 9.26 -9.03
CA PHE A 562 10.60 9.58 -9.40
C PHE A 562 9.90 10.40 -8.30
N GLU A 563 10.13 10.06 -7.03
CA GLU A 563 9.66 10.83 -5.87
C GLU A 563 10.14 12.30 -5.89
N ARG A 564 11.42 12.52 -6.22
CA ARG A 564 12.01 13.86 -6.35
C ARG A 564 11.48 14.61 -7.57
N GLN A 565 11.21 13.91 -8.66
CA GLN A 565 10.60 14.51 -9.85
C GLN A 565 9.14 14.90 -9.58
N ALA A 566 8.42 14.11 -8.79
CA ALA A 566 7.07 14.42 -8.34
C ALA A 566 7.04 15.58 -7.33
N ASP A 567 8.00 15.66 -6.40
CA ASP A 567 8.22 16.83 -5.54
C ASP A 567 8.49 18.10 -6.36
N ALA A 568 9.40 18.02 -7.34
CA ALA A 568 9.75 19.14 -8.20
C ALA A 568 8.57 19.60 -9.07
N PHE A 569 7.80 18.67 -9.64
CA PHE A 569 6.58 18.98 -10.38
C PHE A 569 5.52 19.62 -9.47
N ALA A 570 5.35 19.15 -8.24
CA ALA A 570 4.44 19.75 -7.28
C ALA A 570 4.84 21.20 -6.95
N ALA A 571 6.13 21.44 -6.67
CA ALA A 571 6.64 22.80 -6.43
C ALA A 571 6.45 23.72 -7.64
N VAL A 572 6.69 23.24 -8.87
CA VAL A 572 6.37 24.00 -10.10
C VAL A 572 4.87 24.30 -10.20
N ARG A 573 3.97 23.34 -9.90
CA ARG A 573 2.53 23.58 -9.98
C ARG A 573 1.96 24.45 -8.88
N MET A 574 2.66 24.57 -7.76
CA MET A 574 2.37 25.56 -6.72
C MET A 574 3.14 26.89 -6.91
N SER A 575 3.98 27.01 -7.95
CA SER A 575 4.66 28.26 -8.31
C SER A 575 3.76 29.10 -9.23
N VAL A 576 2.86 29.85 -8.60
CA VAL A 576 1.89 30.73 -9.27
C VAL A 576 2.01 32.16 -8.75
N ASP A 577 1.51 33.13 -9.52
CA ASP A 577 1.36 34.51 -9.07
C ASP A 577 0.04 34.75 -8.31
N ALA A 578 -0.23 36.00 -7.95
CA ALA A 578 -1.44 36.42 -7.23
C ALA A 578 -2.76 36.15 -7.99
N ASP A 579 -2.69 35.93 -9.31
CA ASP A 579 -3.83 35.66 -10.20
C ASP A 579 -3.93 34.15 -10.56
N ASP A 580 -3.24 33.27 -9.82
CA ASP A 580 -3.09 31.82 -10.10
C ASP A 580 -2.50 31.51 -11.50
N ARG A 581 -1.74 32.44 -12.09
CA ARG A 581 -1.01 32.19 -13.34
C ARG A 581 0.32 31.47 -13.05
N PRO A 582 0.70 30.43 -13.81
CA PRO A 582 1.99 29.75 -13.62
C PRO A 582 3.20 30.68 -13.82
N LEU A 583 4.24 30.50 -12.99
CA LEU A 583 5.51 31.22 -13.09
C LEU A 583 6.54 30.44 -13.92
N ASP A 584 7.37 31.17 -14.69
CA ASP A 584 8.48 30.61 -15.47
C ASP A 584 9.65 30.09 -14.61
N THR A 585 9.68 30.45 -13.32
CA THR A 585 10.66 29.96 -12.33
C THR A 585 9.96 29.41 -11.10
N VAL A 586 10.60 28.44 -10.44
CA VAL A 586 10.11 27.87 -9.18
C VAL A 586 10.17 28.92 -8.07
N SER A 587 9.02 29.26 -7.49
CA SER A 587 8.90 30.26 -6.42
C SER A 587 9.20 29.65 -5.05
N VAL A 588 9.45 30.54 -4.07
CA VAL A 588 9.60 30.15 -2.66
C VAL A 588 8.29 29.54 -2.16
N ASP A 589 7.15 30.15 -2.45
CA ASP A 589 5.82 29.71 -2.00
C ASP A 589 5.45 28.33 -2.55
N GLY A 590 5.80 28.04 -3.81
CA GLY A 590 5.57 26.73 -4.42
C GLY A 590 6.40 25.62 -3.76
N VAL A 591 7.66 25.92 -3.42
CA VAL A 591 8.53 25.04 -2.64
C VAL A 591 8.02 24.86 -1.21
N ASP A 592 7.57 25.94 -0.57
CA ASP A 592 7.14 25.92 0.84
C ASP A 592 5.75 25.31 1.03
N ALA A 593 4.84 25.42 0.05
CA ALA A 593 3.61 24.64 0.01
C ALA A 593 3.91 23.13 0.06
N MET A 594 4.83 22.65 -0.79
CA MET A 594 5.21 21.23 -0.83
C MET A 594 6.02 20.80 0.41
N ARG A 595 6.94 21.63 0.91
CA ARG A 595 7.66 21.37 2.17
C ARG A 595 6.70 21.32 3.37
N SER A 596 5.69 22.21 3.41
CA SER A 596 4.65 22.26 4.45
C SER A 596 3.75 21.03 4.41
N ALA A 597 3.31 20.61 3.22
CA ALA A 597 2.55 19.38 3.02
C ALA A 597 3.33 18.14 3.50
N LEU A 598 4.62 18.03 3.13
CA LEU A 598 5.49 16.97 3.60
C LEU A 598 5.63 16.94 5.14
N THR A 599 5.76 18.10 5.78
CA THR A 599 5.79 18.19 7.26
C THR A 599 4.46 17.79 7.89
N ALA A 600 3.32 18.21 7.31
CA ALA A 600 1.99 17.88 7.81
C ALA A 600 1.71 16.37 7.73
N VAL A 601 1.92 15.75 6.56
CA VAL A 601 1.75 14.30 6.35
C VAL A 601 2.68 13.50 7.28
N ALA A 602 3.90 13.98 7.52
CA ALA A 602 4.82 13.37 8.48
C ALA A 602 4.31 13.46 9.93
N GLY A 603 3.87 14.65 10.36
CA GLY A 603 3.38 14.91 11.71
C GLY A 603 2.11 14.14 12.06
N VAL A 604 1.14 14.04 11.14
CA VAL A 604 -0.12 13.32 11.42
C VAL A 604 0.09 11.80 11.43
N ASN A 605 1.02 11.27 10.61
CA ASN A 605 1.35 9.83 10.57
C ASN A 605 2.42 9.39 11.59
N GLY A 606 2.97 10.28 12.43
CA GLY A 606 4.00 9.93 13.42
C GLY A 606 5.34 9.51 12.80
N VAL A 607 5.81 10.26 11.78
CA VAL A 607 7.02 9.94 11.02
C VAL A 607 8.09 11.01 11.23
N ASP A 608 9.18 10.64 11.93
CA ASP A 608 10.40 11.45 11.98
C ASP A 608 10.89 11.80 10.57
N LEU A 609 11.04 13.10 10.28
CA LEU A 609 11.49 13.63 8.99
C LEU A 609 12.83 13.04 8.54
N LYS A 610 13.69 12.63 9.47
CA LYS A 610 15.00 12.00 9.19
C LYS A 610 14.90 10.49 8.93
N ARG A 611 13.78 9.83 9.25
CA ARG A 611 13.56 8.39 9.04
C ARG A 611 13.71 8.04 7.57
N PHE A 612 14.67 7.17 7.25
CA PHE A 612 14.82 6.64 5.90
C PHE A 612 13.75 5.57 5.62
N THR A 613 13.12 5.67 4.46
CA THR A 613 12.32 4.63 3.84
C THR A 613 12.96 4.22 2.51
N TRP A 614 12.94 2.93 2.18
CA TRP A 614 13.57 2.41 0.97
C TRP A 614 12.96 2.97 -0.32
N ARG A 615 11.63 3.15 -0.38
CA ARG A 615 10.91 3.69 -1.55
C ARG A 615 10.99 5.22 -1.69
N HIS A 616 10.77 5.97 -0.59
CA HIS A 616 10.62 7.44 -0.62
C HIS A 616 11.87 8.21 -0.15
N GLY A 617 12.89 7.51 0.40
CA GLY A 617 13.99 8.14 1.11
C GLY A 617 13.55 8.68 2.48
N SER A 618 14.18 9.75 2.95
CA SER A 618 13.72 10.52 4.12
C SER A 618 13.15 11.87 3.70
N ILE A 619 12.17 12.37 4.45
CA ILE A 619 11.48 13.62 4.13
C ILE A 619 12.44 14.82 4.22
N ALA A 620 13.38 14.80 5.16
CA ALA A 620 14.49 15.75 5.25
C ALA A 620 15.50 15.66 4.08
N SER A 621 15.45 14.62 3.24
CA SER A 621 16.16 14.61 1.95
C SER A 621 15.31 15.18 0.81
N ARG A 622 13.98 14.99 0.85
CA ARG A 622 13.03 15.56 -0.14
C ARG A 622 12.93 17.08 0.03
N GLN A 623 12.74 17.57 1.25
CA GLN A 623 12.69 19.00 1.58
C GLN A 623 14.00 19.75 1.27
N ARG A 624 15.18 19.13 1.44
CA ARG A 624 16.45 19.74 1.00
C ARG A 624 16.56 19.83 -0.52
N HIS A 625 16.14 18.78 -1.24
CA HIS A 625 16.14 18.81 -2.69
C HIS A 625 15.20 19.88 -3.25
N LEU A 626 14.03 20.11 -2.62
CA LEU A 626 13.12 21.19 -2.98
C LEU A 626 13.78 22.59 -2.85
N LEU A 627 14.61 22.82 -1.83
CA LEU A 627 15.34 24.09 -1.68
C LEU A 627 16.37 24.32 -2.79
N GLU A 628 16.93 23.26 -3.40
CA GLU A 628 17.87 23.34 -4.53
C GLU A 628 17.20 23.82 -5.85
N LEU A 629 15.85 23.87 -5.87
CA LEU A 629 15.04 24.23 -7.03
C LEU A 629 14.59 25.70 -7.06
N ILE A 630 14.68 26.44 -5.94
CA ILE A 630 14.20 27.84 -5.88
C ILE A 630 14.92 28.70 -6.94
N HIS A 631 14.17 29.54 -7.65
CA HIS A 631 14.62 30.37 -8.79
C HIS A 631 15.18 29.57 -9.99
N ARG A 632 15.03 28.25 -10.05
CA ARG A 632 15.32 27.49 -11.27
C ARG A 632 14.19 27.70 -12.30
N PRO A 633 14.51 27.84 -13.60
CA PRO A 633 13.49 27.87 -14.64
C PRO A 633 12.81 26.51 -14.75
N VAL A 634 11.49 26.53 -14.96
CA VAL A 634 10.63 25.33 -14.86
C VAL A 634 10.87 24.30 -15.99
N ASP A 635 11.54 24.70 -17.07
CA ASP A 635 11.85 23.86 -18.24
C ASP A 635 13.10 22.97 -18.08
N ARG A 636 14.04 23.35 -17.19
CA ARG A 636 15.42 22.79 -17.14
C ARG A 636 15.79 22.10 -15.83
N LEU A 637 14.81 21.68 -15.04
CA LEU A 637 14.99 21.01 -13.74
C LEU A 637 16.04 19.88 -13.80
N PRO A 638 17.04 19.83 -12.89
CA PRO A 638 18.09 18.79 -12.94
C PRO A 638 17.55 17.36 -12.82
N ILE A 639 16.50 17.15 -12.02
CA ILE A 639 15.91 15.83 -11.77
C ILE A 639 15.24 15.23 -13.02
N ASP A 640 14.67 16.07 -13.90
CA ASP A 640 14.07 15.63 -15.17
C ASP A 640 15.10 14.97 -16.09
N ARG A 641 16.33 15.50 -16.11
CA ARG A 641 17.44 14.95 -16.90
C ARG A 641 17.85 13.58 -16.35
N VAL A 642 18.01 13.48 -15.03
CA VAL A 642 18.36 12.22 -14.34
C VAL A 642 17.32 11.14 -14.60
N VAL A 643 16.03 11.47 -14.53
CA VAL A 643 14.97 10.49 -14.85
C VAL A 643 14.99 10.12 -16.32
N ARG A 644 15.10 11.07 -17.25
CA ARG A 644 15.20 10.79 -18.69
C ARG A 644 16.40 9.89 -19.03
N THR A 645 17.53 10.03 -18.34
CA THR A 645 18.67 9.10 -18.48
C THR A 645 18.32 7.69 -18.00
N ILE A 646 17.58 7.54 -16.90
CA ILE A 646 17.11 6.22 -16.42
C ILE A 646 16.13 5.59 -17.41
N GLU A 647 15.17 6.38 -17.93
CA GLU A 647 14.21 5.95 -18.96
C GLU A 647 14.93 5.40 -20.21
N ILE A 648 15.86 6.19 -20.77
CA ILE A 648 16.64 5.80 -21.96
C ILE A 648 17.52 4.59 -21.68
N ALA A 649 18.27 4.59 -20.57
CA ALA A 649 19.14 3.47 -20.20
C ALA A 649 18.35 2.16 -20.01
N SER A 650 17.13 2.22 -19.48
CA SER A 650 16.26 1.04 -19.31
C SER A 650 15.81 0.46 -20.66
N VAL A 651 15.45 1.32 -21.63
CA VAL A 651 15.10 0.88 -22.99
C VAL A 651 16.29 0.29 -23.71
N VAL A 652 17.46 0.95 -23.65
CA VAL A 652 18.70 0.47 -24.28
C VAL A 652 19.15 -0.87 -23.68
N ALA A 653 19.08 -1.04 -22.36
CA ALA A 653 19.40 -2.30 -21.70
C ALA A 653 18.51 -3.46 -22.18
N ILE A 654 17.18 -3.26 -22.25
CA ILE A 654 16.26 -4.28 -22.77
C ILE A 654 16.56 -4.58 -24.24
N ALA A 655 16.77 -3.56 -25.06
CA ALA A 655 17.05 -3.72 -26.49
C ALA A 655 18.37 -4.48 -26.75
N LEU A 656 19.41 -4.25 -25.94
CA LEU A 656 20.69 -4.96 -26.04
C LEU A 656 20.54 -6.43 -25.64
N VAL A 657 19.83 -6.75 -24.56
CA VAL A 657 19.62 -8.14 -24.11
C VAL A 657 18.73 -8.91 -25.09
N VAL A 658 17.61 -8.33 -25.53
CA VAL A 658 16.73 -8.95 -26.54
C VAL A 658 17.46 -9.11 -27.89
N GLY A 659 18.30 -8.14 -28.26
CA GLY A 659 19.16 -8.23 -29.45
C GLY A 659 20.20 -9.35 -29.35
N ARG A 660 20.87 -9.49 -28.20
CA ARG A 660 21.80 -10.62 -27.94
C ARG A 660 21.08 -11.95 -28.05
N TRP A 661 19.95 -12.10 -27.36
CA TRP A 661 19.14 -13.33 -27.37
C TRP A 661 18.71 -13.72 -28.79
N TYR A 662 18.16 -12.76 -29.54
CA TYR A 662 17.77 -12.98 -30.94
C TYR A 662 18.96 -13.42 -31.81
N LEU A 663 20.11 -12.76 -31.67
CA LEU A 663 21.33 -13.14 -32.40
C LEU A 663 21.76 -14.58 -32.08
N SER A 664 21.81 -14.98 -30.79
CA SER A 664 22.17 -16.35 -30.41
C SER A 664 21.21 -17.40 -30.98
N THR A 665 19.90 -17.17 -30.92
CA THR A 665 18.90 -18.10 -31.49
C THR A 665 18.92 -18.11 -33.03
N SER A 666 19.29 -17.00 -33.67
CA SER A 666 19.45 -16.94 -35.14
C SER A 666 20.76 -17.56 -35.66
N SER A 667 21.68 -17.96 -34.76
CA SER A 667 22.98 -18.53 -35.11
C SER A 667 23.07 -20.05 -34.93
N GLU A 668 22.01 -20.72 -34.47
CA GLU A 668 21.91 -22.17 -34.66
C GLU A 668 21.61 -22.46 -36.14
N PRO A 669 22.40 -23.31 -36.82
CA PRO A 669 22.18 -23.61 -38.23
C PRO A 669 20.84 -24.32 -38.40
N SER A 670 20.08 -23.95 -39.43
CA SER A 670 18.82 -24.64 -39.70
C SER A 670 19.10 -26.10 -40.09
N ILE A 671 18.26 -27.03 -39.62
CA ILE A 671 18.35 -28.47 -39.93
C ILE A 671 18.17 -28.75 -41.45
N PHE A 672 17.87 -27.72 -42.24
CA PHE A 672 17.72 -27.76 -43.70
C PHE A 672 18.95 -27.23 -44.47
N GLU A 673 20.03 -26.84 -43.78
CA GLU A 673 21.30 -26.39 -44.38
C GLU A 673 22.48 -27.34 -44.08
N ASP A 674 22.22 -28.66 -44.08
CA ASP A 674 23.27 -29.69 -44.20
C ASP A 674 23.31 -30.25 -45.64
N PRO A 675 24.29 -29.87 -46.48
CA PRO A 675 24.48 -30.45 -47.81
C PRO A 675 25.01 -31.90 -47.80
N GLY A 676 25.32 -32.47 -46.63
CA GLY A 676 25.96 -33.77 -46.48
C GLY A 676 25.05 -34.98 -46.70
N PHE A 677 23.74 -34.83 -46.57
CA PHE A 677 22.79 -35.94 -46.82
C PHE A 677 22.39 -36.02 -48.29
N GLY A 678 23.10 -36.89 -49.02
CA GLY A 678 22.81 -37.22 -50.41
C GLY A 678 21.37 -37.71 -50.63
N THR A 679 20.84 -37.43 -51.83
CA THR A 679 19.49 -37.84 -52.25
C THR A 679 19.30 -39.35 -52.07
N PRO A 680 18.26 -39.82 -51.35
CA PRO A 680 17.96 -41.24 -51.26
C PRO A 680 17.52 -41.75 -52.63
N GLU A 681 18.37 -42.55 -53.26
CA GLU A 681 18.05 -43.22 -54.52
C GLU A 681 16.87 -44.18 -54.32
N ILE A 682 15.82 -44.03 -55.13
CA ILE A 682 14.56 -44.76 -54.95
C ILE A 682 14.75 -46.19 -55.47
N ALA A 683 15.27 -47.06 -54.60
CA ALA A 683 15.43 -48.49 -54.85
C ALA A 683 14.07 -49.21 -54.94
N LEU A 684 13.47 -49.16 -56.12
CA LEU A 684 12.31 -49.96 -56.51
C LEU A 684 12.69 -51.45 -56.58
N VAL A 685 12.56 -52.14 -55.45
CA VAL A 685 12.52 -53.61 -55.39
C VAL A 685 11.11 -54.01 -54.99
N GLY A 686 10.42 -54.74 -55.87
CA GLY A 686 9.11 -55.30 -55.58
C GLY A 686 9.08 -56.79 -55.93
N ARG A 687 8.30 -57.57 -55.16
CA ARG A 687 7.99 -59.00 -55.34
C ARG A 687 9.21 -59.94 -55.39
N GLU A 688 9.18 -61.09 -54.75
CA GLU A 688 8.02 -61.97 -54.50
C GLU A 688 7.69 -62.19 -53.02
#